data_AF-A0A944R9T2-F1
#
_entry.id   AF-A0A944R9T2-F1
#
_cell.length_a   1.000
_cell.length_b   1.000
_cell.length_c   1.000
_cell.angle_alpha   90.00
_cell.angle_beta   90.00
_cell.angle_gamma   90.00
#
_symmetry.space_group_name_H-M   'P 1'
#
loop_
_entity.id
_entity.type
_entity.pdbx_description
1 polymer ?
#
loop_
_entity_poly.entity_id
_entity_poly.type
_entity_poly.pdbx_seq_one_letter_code
_entity_poly.pdbx_strand_id
1 'polypeptide(L)'
;MKIRIFLIVLIPTFLLSSTFGIYFFEYILTGSAESKFSSLFNSLWWTVVTFTTVGYGDMSPVTVPGQMFTFIVMAAGLINFSIVVSMVTDKFQQFRSGRDRGLDSLKLKGHVLICSDDPTWMLEIISQNQKYVKEDRVVLISPKGEHPLLATQYKKLKWVSGDSFDLNVLRKASAAKAKIAYVYFKDNSYALMTVLQLETLSDGRIVTQAQYVGREFRKYFEDVGCDHALDPYDLYVPLMLLAFHSQGAPEWIKEVINGSQGHVIASREPDPAHIGGTWLELIKKKKKKQGIMPLAVVINEVVMINPDAVFEIPKNCLIMQIEPPADRPKGDLEEHAIEVIGMDEIGIEGHILISSDNLVFINRCLLEMSQRNQQEKIVVLSKISVMEEIPDNLDVEWIEGDSNSEKSFQLARANEAKVAFIDNADDGQNLMSVLRLEQATDGEVFTVATYHKEDFDQQLFKVGCDYSLDPEELIAPILSQSALNPGLGTLIEEIILEESTTQSLHVRKLNQETEIKSWLSTISELKENGEELPVGLIRSESRKLLVNPHPELLVNPGDRLVFIAPVKSAELQNGFEEDSNDEIDEIQVDVKPSAEAEKLFRMGLKLIKNEDDYEEAYHCFHQAAILHHTRAKYNLGLMNFNGKGVERNLDESYHWFREAAKYGSKNARKALKSTRVLRKIRMNTVEHETPEFDTELVGRMTKEQLFWFASAVVAMVMADEHIDLHERSFLHSAIRLVDDTKQIQELEEYILRWQAPPLEEIKFSKKDKEQLLESLLNIATVDRSFDEREEQLLYQIATVIDISTEEIENLIKLGHKRIEQFRANQLR
;
A
#
# COMPACT_ATOMS: atom_id res chain seq x y z
N MET A 1 -15.55 14.93 -49.61
CA MET A 1 -15.95 16.00 -50.55
C MET A 1 -17.40 16.39 -50.24
N LYS A 2 -17.67 17.67 -49.97
CA LYS A 2 -18.66 18.11 -48.97
C LYS A 2 -20.11 17.80 -49.36
N ILE A 3 -20.82 17.04 -48.52
CA ILE A 3 -22.30 16.84 -48.53
C ILE A 3 -23.06 18.15 -48.77
N ARG A 4 -22.52 19.27 -48.26
CA ARG A 4 -23.03 20.62 -48.52
C ARG A 4 -23.09 21.01 -49.99
N ILE A 5 -22.09 20.64 -50.80
CA ILE A 5 -22.07 20.93 -52.25
C ILE A 5 -23.16 20.12 -52.96
N PHE A 6 -23.36 18.85 -52.57
CA PHE A 6 -24.42 18.01 -53.14
C PHE A 6 -25.82 18.58 -52.87
N LEU A 7 -26.13 18.94 -51.61
CA LEU A 7 -27.44 19.50 -51.26
C LEU A 7 -27.70 20.91 -51.82
N ILE A 8 -26.67 21.77 -51.85
CA ILE A 8 -26.82 23.18 -52.24
C ILE A 8 -26.76 23.36 -53.75
N VAL A 9 -26.06 22.49 -54.48
CA VAL A 9 -25.83 22.66 -55.92
C VAL A 9 -26.61 21.63 -56.74
N LEU A 10 -26.51 20.34 -56.41
CA LEU A 10 -27.02 19.28 -57.30
C LEU A 10 -28.55 19.20 -57.30
N ILE A 11 -29.20 19.31 -56.13
CA ILE A 11 -30.66 19.28 -56.03
C ILE A 11 -31.30 20.52 -56.69
N PRO A 12 -30.88 21.76 -56.40
CA PRO A 12 -31.45 22.92 -57.09
C PRO A 12 -31.18 22.89 -58.60
N THR A 13 -30.00 22.44 -59.03
CA THR A 13 -29.68 22.29 -60.46
C THR A 13 -30.58 21.26 -61.13
N PHE A 14 -30.87 20.13 -60.46
CA PHE A 14 -31.77 19.10 -60.96
C PHE A 14 -33.23 19.59 -61.04
N LEU A 15 -33.71 20.28 -60.00
CA LEU A 15 -35.06 20.84 -59.98
C LEU A 15 -35.22 21.90 -61.09
N LEU A 16 -34.24 22.78 -61.25
CA LEU A 16 -34.27 23.80 -62.31
C LEU A 16 -34.17 23.17 -63.71
N SER A 17 -33.23 22.25 -63.95
CA SER A 17 -33.07 21.62 -65.26
C SER A 17 -34.29 20.78 -65.67
N SER A 18 -34.90 20.07 -64.71
CA SER A 18 -36.13 19.29 -64.93
C SER A 18 -37.33 20.20 -65.20
N THR A 19 -37.46 21.31 -64.45
CA THR A 19 -38.51 22.32 -64.64
C THR A 19 -38.41 22.99 -66.01
N PHE A 20 -37.21 23.41 -66.41
CA PHE A 20 -37.00 24.02 -67.73
C PHE A 20 -37.13 22.99 -68.85
N GLY A 21 -36.68 21.75 -68.64
CA GLY A 21 -36.79 20.67 -69.62
C GLY A 21 -38.24 20.31 -69.93
N ILE A 22 -39.08 20.10 -68.91
CA ILE A 22 -40.49 19.77 -69.12
C ILE A 22 -41.27 20.94 -69.73
N TYR A 23 -40.96 22.17 -69.30
CA TYR A 23 -41.52 23.39 -69.90
C TYR A 23 -41.15 23.52 -71.38
N PHE A 24 -39.91 23.22 -71.74
CA PHE A 24 -39.45 23.25 -73.13
C PHE A 24 -40.15 22.21 -74.00
N PHE A 25 -40.20 20.95 -73.56
CA PHE A 25 -40.78 19.85 -74.35
C PHE A 25 -42.31 19.92 -74.47
N GLU A 26 -43.03 20.35 -73.43
CA GLU A 26 -44.51 20.32 -73.41
C GLU A 26 -45.19 21.65 -73.78
N TYR A 27 -44.49 22.79 -73.72
CA TYR A 27 -45.07 24.11 -74.04
C TYR A 27 -44.34 24.80 -75.20
N ILE A 28 -43.01 24.96 -75.12
CA ILE A 28 -42.26 25.69 -76.16
C ILE A 28 -42.26 24.93 -77.49
N LEU A 29 -42.08 23.60 -77.46
CA LEU A 29 -41.95 22.79 -78.67
C LEU A 29 -43.28 22.51 -79.37
N THR A 30 -44.39 22.54 -78.62
CA THR A 30 -45.76 22.27 -79.11
C THR A 30 -46.54 23.53 -79.44
N GLY A 31 -46.16 24.69 -78.87
CA GLY A 31 -46.83 25.97 -79.10
C GLY A 31 -48.27 26.05 -78.58
N SER A 32 -48.70 25.10 -77.73
CA SER A 32 -50.07 24.99 -77.27
C SER A 32 -50.35 25.83 -76.02
N ALA A 33 -51.19 26.86 -76.17
CA ALA A 33 -51.61 27.71 -75.06
C ALA A 33 -52.45 26.96 -73.98
N GLU A 34 -53.02 25.81 -74.33
CA GLU A 34 -53.83 24.97 -73.43
C GLU A 34 -53.00 23.94 -72.64
N SER A 35 -51.66 23.93 -72.77
CA SER A 35 -50.81 23.01 -72.00
C SER A 35 -50.88 23.32 -70.49
N LYS A 36 -51.05 22.27 -69.67
CA LYS A 36 -50.97 22.39 -68.20
C LYS A 36 -49.60 22.88 -67.71
N PHE A 37 -48.57 22.74 -68.56
CA PHE A 37 -47.18 23.18 -68.34
C PHE A 37 -46.90 24.59 -68.87
N SER A 38 -47.92 25.39 -69.20
CA SER A 38 -47.77 26.76 -69.72
C SER A 38 -47.10 27.75 -68.75
N SER A 39 -47.09 27.43 -67.45
CA SER A 39 -46.40 28.22 -66.42
C SER A 39 -45.17 27.49 -65.90
N LEU A 40 -44.05 28.22 -65.76
CA LEU A 40 -42.83 27.71 -65.10
C LEU A 40 -43.11 27.23 -63.67
N PHE A 41 -44.07 27.86 -62.98
CA PHE A 41 -44.46 27.45 -61.64
C PHE A 41 -45.18 26.09 -61.64
N ASN A 42 -46.04 25.83 -62.64
CA ASN A 42 -46.73 24.54 -62.77
C ASN A 42 -45.75 23.43 -63.16
N SER A 43 -44.76 23.73 -64.00
CA SER A 43 -43.67 22.81 -64.33
C SER A 43 -42.78 22.50 -63.12
N LEU A 44 -42.54 23.49 -62.25
CA LEU A 44 -41.81 23.29 -60.99
C LEU A 44 -42.62 22.44 -60.01
N TRP A 45 -43.92 22.71 -59.88
CA TRP A 45 -44.85 21.91 -59.07
C TRP A 45 -44.79 20.44 -59.48
N TRP A 46 -44.96 20.16 -60.77
CA TRP A 46 -44.86 18.80 -61.30
C TRP A 46 -43.48 18.19 -61.01
N THR A 47 -42.39 18.93 -61.26
CA THR A 47 -41.03 18.46 -60.99
C THR A 47 -40.83 18.09 -59.52
N VAL A 48 -41.32 18.89 -58.58
CA VAL A 48 -41.24 18.61 -57.14
C VAL A 48 -42.04 17.37 -56.78
N VAL A 49 -43.27 17.23 -57.28
CA VAL A 49 -44.15 16.08 -57.03
C VAL A 49 -43.56 14.78 -57.58
N THR A 50 -42.93 14.84 -58.76
CA THR A 50 -42.22 13.72 -59.38
C THR A 50 -40.93 13.40 -58.63
N PHE A 51 -40.16 14.41 -58.22
CA PHE A 51 -38.94 14.26 -57.42
C PHE A 51 -39.21 13.58 -56.09
N THR A 52 -40.29 13.95 -55.38
CA THR A 52 -40.69 13.32 -54.12
C THR A 52 -41.40 11.97 -54.31
N THR A 53 -41.54 11.47 -55.55
CA THR A 53 -42.20 10.20 -55.89
C THR A 53 -43.67 10.10 -55.49
N VAL A 54 -44.36 11.24 -55.28
CA VAL A 54 -45.77 11.26 -54.83
C VAL A 54 -46.73 11.00 -55.99
N GLY A 55 -46.51 11.68 -57.13
CA GLY A 55 -47.25 11.42 -58.37
C GLY A 55 -48.77 11.59 -58.27
N TYR A 56 -49.26 12.79 -57.96
CA TYR A 56 -50.71 13.07 -57.82
C TYR A 56 -51.54 12.79 -59.09
N GLY A 57 -50.92 12.70 -60.27
CA GLY A 57 -51.61 12.44 -61.54
C GLY A 57 -52.44 13.62 -62.06
N ASP A 58 -52.36 14.78 -61.41
CA ASP A 58 -52.97 16.05 -61.79
C ASP A 58 -52.37 16.63 -63.08
N MET A 59 -51.07 16.39 -63.29
CA MET A 59 -50.29 16.81 -64.44
C MET A 59 -49.37 15.67 -64.94
N SER A 60 -49.37 15.45 -66.25
CA SER A 60 -48.51 14.46 -66.91
C SER A 60 -48.16 14.90 -68.33
N PRO A 61 -46.93 14.63 -68.82
CA PRO A 61 -46.55 14.94 -70.20
C PRO A 61 -47.40 14.16 -71.20
N VAL A 62 -47.85 14.85 -72.25
CA VAL A 62 -48.64 14.23 -73.32
C VAL A 62 -47.78 13.98 -74.56
N THR A 63 -46.67 14.72 -74.72
CA THR A 63 -45.79 14.60 -75.89
C THR A 63 -44.85 13.40 -75.77
N VAL A 64 -44.54 12.77 -76.91
CA VAL A 64 -43.57 11.65 -76.94
C VAL A 64 -42.19 12.06 -76.39
N PRO A 65 -41.62 13.23 -76.76
CA PRO A 65 -40.37 13.70 -76.16
C PRO A 65 -40.48 14.02 -74.66
N GLY A 66 -41.59 14.61 -74.22
CA GLY A 66 -41.84 14.91 -72.81
C GLY A 66 -41.98 13.66 -71.94
N GLN A 67 -42.58 12.60 -72.49
CA GLN A 67 -42.67 11.29 -71.83
C GLN A 67 -41.30 10.62 -71.69
N MET A 68 -40.47 10.63 -72.75
CA MET A 68 -39.10 10.12 -72.68
C MET A 68 -38.23 10.90 -71.68
N PHE A 69 -38.34 12.22 -71.68
CA PHE A 69 -37.66 13.08 -70.70
C PHE A 69 -38.10 12.76 -69.27
N THR A 70 -39.40 12.51 -69.08
CA THR A 70 -39.97 12.17 -67.77
C THR A 70 -39.44 10.86 -67.21
N PHE A 71 -39.19 9.84 -68.03
CA PHE A 71 -38.53 8.62 -67.55
C PHE A 71 -37.14 8.89 -66.95
N ILE A 72 -36.37 9.80 -67.56
CA ILE A 72 -35.06 10.20 -67.05
C ILE A 72 -35.20 10.98 -65.74
N VAL A 73 -36.15 11.92 -65.68
CA VAL A 73 -36.45 12.71 -64.48
C VAL A 73 -36.93 11.81 -63.33
N MET A 74 -37.77 10.81 -63.59
CA MET A 74 -38.23 9.86 -62.57
C MET A 74 -37.08 9.03 -62.01
N ALA A 75 -36.23 8.46 -62.88
CA ALA A 75 -35.08 7.67 -62.44
C ALA A 75 -34.09 8.50 -61.62
N ALA A 76 -33.74 9.70 -62.11
CA ALA A 76 -32.85 10.61 -61.40
C ALA A 76 -33.47 11.17 -60.11
N GLY A 77 -34.78 11.42 -60.11
CA GLY A 77 -35.54 11.87 -58.95
C GLY A 77 -35.51 10.83 -57.83
N LEU A 78 -35.78 9.55 -58.14
CA LEU A 78 -35.75 8.46 -57.17
C LEU A 78 -34.37 8.28 -56.53
N ILE A 79 -33.30 8.35 -57.32
CA ILE A 79 -31.92 8.27 -56.82
C ILE A 79 -31.63 9.44 -55.87
N ASN A 80 -31.92 10.67 -56.31
CA ASN A 80 -31.62 11.87 -55.51
C ASN A 80 -32.47 11.94 -54.23
N PHE A 81 -33.76 11.59 -54.30
CA PHE A 81 -34.64 11.57 -53.13
C PHE A 81 -34.21 10.52 -52.09
N SER A 82 -33.84 9.32 -52.54
CA SER A 82 -33.33 8.26 -51.65
C SER A 82 -32.07 8.70 -50.90
N ILE A 83 -31.14 9.39 -51.58
CA ILE A 83 -29.93 9.94 -50.96
C ILE A 83 -30.29 10.98 -49.89
N VAL A 84 -31.24 11.88 -50.17
CA VAL A 84 -31.68 12.89 -49.20
C VAL A 84 -32.29 12.26 -47.96
N VAL A 85 -33.20 11.29 -48.13
CA VAL A 85 -33.84 10.56 -47.02
C VAL A 85 -32.80 9.82 -46.19
N SER A 86 -31.84 9.13 -46.82
CA SER A 86 -30.73 8.47 -46.12
C SER A 86 -29.92 9.47 -45.30
N MET A 87 -29.51 10.60 -45.90
CA MET A 87 -28.71 11.61 -45.19
C MET A 87 -29.43 12.22 -43.99
N VAL A 88 -30.74 12.50 -44.12
CA VAL A 88 -31.56 13.01 -43.01
C VAL A 88 -31.65 11.95 -41.91
N THR A 89 -31.87 10.69 -42.28
CA THR A 89 -31.95 9.56 -41.35
C THR A 89 -30.63 9.35 -40.62
N ASP A 90 -29.51 9.31 -41.34
CA ASP A 90 -28.15 9.19 -40.77
C ASP A 90 -27.84 10.33 -39.80
N LYS A 91 -28.20 11.57 -40.16
CA LYS A 91 -27.95 12.73 -39.30
C LYS A 91 -28.86 12.76 -38.07
N PHE A 92 -30.12 12.35 -38.22
CA PHE A 92 -31.04 12.20 -37.09
C PHE A 92 -30.58 11.08 -36.15
N GLN A 93 -30.12 9.96 -36.71
CA GLN A 93 -29.53 8.86 -35.97
C GLN A 93 -28.22 9.25 -35.30
N GLN A 94 -27.36 10.05 -35.92
CA GLN A 94 -26.16 10.62 -35.29
C GLN A 94 -26.49 11.60 -34.17
N PHE A 95 -27.51 12.44 -34.33
CA PHE A 95 -27.92 13.40 -33.30
C PHE A 95 -28.54 12.70 -32.07
N ARG A 96 -29.29 11.62 -32.30
CA ARG A 96 -29.83 10.78 -31.22
C ARG A 96 -28.72 9.93 -30.59
N SER A 97 -27.88 9.31 -31.41
CA SER A 97 -26.82 8.42 -30.93
C SER A 97 -25.62 9.15 -30.32
N GLY A 98 -25.31 10.39 -30.68
CA GLY A 98 -24.16 11.12 -30.12
C GLY A 98 -24.28 11.39 -28.61
N ARG A 99 -25.52 11.65 -28.14
CA ARG A 99 -25.83 11.77 -26.71
C ARG A 99 -25.83 10.42 -26.01
N ASP A 100 -26.37 9.39 -26.65
CA ASP A 100 -26.43 8.04 -26.08
C ASP A 100 -25.07 7.33 -26.10
N ARG A 101 -24.15 7.72 -26.99
CA ARG A 101 -22.79 7.16 -27.19
C ARG A 101 -21.67 7.94 -26.49
N GLY A 102 -21.99 8.91 -25.63
CA GLY A 102 -20.97 9.66 -24.89
C GLY A 102 -19.98 10.43 -25.76
N LEU A 103 -20.38 10.89 -26.95
CA LEU A 103 -19.47 11.58 -27.88
C LEU A 103 -19.43 13.10 -27.67
N ASP A 104 -20.34 13.64 -26.87
CA ASP A 104 -20.46 15.07 -26.59
C ASP A 104 -19.47 15.54 -25.50
N SER A 105 -18.94 16.75 -25.66
CA SER A 105 -18.13 17.39 -24.62
C SER A 105 -19.00 17.84 -23.45
N LEU A 106 -18.64 17.43 -22.24
CA LEU A 106 -19.30 17.84 -21.01
C LEU A 106 -18.86 19.24 -20.59
N LYS A 107 -19.71 19.91 -19.80
CA LYS A 107 -19.41 21.22 -19.17
C LYS A 107 -19.72 21.14 -17.69
N LEU A 108 -18.82 20.53 -16.92
CA LEU A 108 -18.96 20.32 -15.49
C LEU A 108 -17.76 20.89 -14.72
N LYS A 109 -17.96 21.08 -13.40
CA LYS A 109 -16.96 21.52 -12.43
C LYS A 109 -17.18 20.78 -11.12
N GLY A 110 -16.10 20.38 -10.45
CA GLY A 110 -16.16 19.68 -9.17
C GLY A 110 -16.85 18.32 -9.25
N HIS A 111 -16.82 17.68 -10.42
CA HIS A 111 -17.36 16.34 -10.65
C HIS A 111 -16.29 15.27 -10.39
N VAL A 112 -16.74 14.03 -10.23
CA VAL A 112 -15.91 12.84 -10.10
C VAL A 112 -15.76 12.20 -11.49
N LEU A 113 -14.52 11.82 -11.83
CA LEU A 113 -14.20 11.01 -12.99
C LEU A 113 -13.97 9.56 -12.55
N ILE A 114 -14.52 8.62 -13.30
CA ILE A 114 -14.24 7.19 -13.15
C ILE A 114 -13.72 6.69 -14.50
N CYS A 115 -12.47 6.27 -14.53
CA CYS A 115 -11.74 5.85 -15.71
C CYS A 115 -11.43 4.35 -15.58
N SER A 116 -12.27 3.51 -16.18
CA SER A 116 -12.07 2.05 -16.18
C SER A 116 -12.85 1.38 -17.31
N ASP A 117 -12.44 0.16 -17.67
CA ASP A 117 -13.18 -0.74 -18.56
C ASP A 117 -13.92 -1.87 -17.81
N ASP A 118 -13.70 -1.98 -16.49
CA ASP A 118 -14.29 -2.98 -15.59
C ASP A 118 -15.62 -2.49 -14.97
N PRO A 119 -16.77 -3.08 -15.36
CA PRO A 119 -18.08 -2.68 -14.83
C PRO A 119 -18.27 -2.95 -13.33
N THR A 120 -17.66 -4.01 -12.78
CA THR A 120 -17.83 -4.39 -11.37
C THR A 120 -17.13 -3.37 -10.49
N TRP A 121 -15.86 -3.09 -10.79
CA TRP A 121 -15.09 -2.07 -10.10
C TRP A 121 -15.75 -0.67 -10.18
N MET A 122 -16.23 -0.30 -11.38
CA MET A 122 -16.95 0.97 -11.55
C MET A 122 -18.20 1.06 -10.68
N LEU A 123 -18.97 -0.04 -10.57
CA LEU A 123 -20.17 -0.07 -9.73
C LEU A 123 -19.83 0.15 -8.27
N GLU A 124 -18.74 -0.43 -7.79
CA GLU A 124 -18.33 -0.32 -6.39
C GLU A 124 -17.86 1.10 -6.06
N ILE A 125 -17.04 1.73 -6.92
CA ILE A 125 -16.68 3.15 -6.76
C ILE A 125 -17.91 4.06 -6.83
N ILE A 126 -18.90 3.78 -7.69
CA ILE A 126 -20.17 4.51 -7.73
C ILE A 126 -20.95 4.32 -6.43
N SER A 127 -20.96 3.10 -5.88
CA SER A 127 -21.59 2.71 -4.62
C SER A 127 -21.12 3.62 -3.49
N GLN A 128 -19.81 3.86 -3.39
CA GLN A 128 -19.17 4.68 -2.35
C GLN A 128 -19.37 6.20 -2.57
N ASN A 129 -19.63 6.64 -3.79
CA ASN A 129 -19.72 8.05 -4.17
C ASN A 129 -21.16 8.57 -4.35
N GLN A 130 -22.15 8.03 -3.60
CA GLN A 130 -23.59 8.37 -3.73
C GLN A 130 -23.91 9.87 -3.69
N LYS A 131 -23.16 10.66 -2.92
CA LYS A 131 -23.36 12.12 -2.85
C LYS A 131 -23.20 12.76 -4.23
N TYR A 132 -22.16 12.40 -4.98
CA TYR A 132 -21.91 12.92 -6.32
C TYR A 132 -22.89 12.34 -7.34
N VAL A 133 -23.34 11.10 -7.15
CA VAL A 133 -24.39 10.47 -7.98
C VAL A 133 -25.70 11.24 -7.86
N LYS A 134 -26.14 11.55 -6.63
CA LYS A 134 -27.37 12.35 -6.38
C LYS A 134 -27.32 13.75 -6.97
N GLU A 135 -26.12 14.32 -7.11
CA GLU A 135 -25.89 15.65 -7.70
C GLU A 135 -25.68 15.63 -9.23
N ASP A 136 -25.80 14.46 -9.89
CA ASP A 136 -25.49 14.25 -11.31
C ASP A 136 -24.06 14.70 -11.68
N ARG A 137 -23.11 14.47 -10.77
CA ARG A 137 -21.69 14.89 -10.85
C ARG A 137 -20.71 13.72 -11.00
N VAL A 138 -21.17 12.57 -11.47
CA VAL A 138 -20.28 11.45 -11.83
C VAL A 138 -20.20 11.35 -13.35
N VAL A 139 -18.98 11.20 -13.86
CA VAL A 139 -18.67 11.03 -15.29
C VAL A 139 -17.84 9.78 -15.48
N LEU A 140 -18.36 8.85 -16.28
CA LEU A 140 -17.65 7.62 -16.66
C LEU A 140 -16.86 7.85 -17.95
N ILE A 141 -15.65 7.31 -18.04
CA ILE A 141 -14.88 7.24 -19.29
C ILE A 141 -14.61 5.77 -19.57
N SER A 142 -15.04 5.29 -20.73
CA SER A 142 -14.87 3.90 -21.13
C SER A 142 -14.70 3.76 -22.64
N PRO A 143 -13.85 2.84 -23.12
CA PRO A 143 -13.62 2.63 -24.55
C PRO A 143 -14.81 2.00 -25.28
N LYS A 144 -15.81 1.50 -24.55
CA LYS A 144 -16.98 0.81 -25.12
C LYS A 144 -17.92 1.79 -25.87
N GLY A 145 -18.52 1.32 -26.96
CA GLY A 145 -19.47 2.11 -27.77
C GLY A 145 -20.87 2.26 -27.15
N GLU A 146 -21.23 1.37 -26.21
CA GLU A 146 -22.38 1.46 -25.33
C GLU A 146 -21.98 0.88 -23.97
N HIS A 147 -22.17 1.65 -22.91
CA HIS A 147 -21.71 1.25 -21.59
C HIS A 147 -22.71 0.29 -20.92
N PRO A 148 -22.29 -0.89 -20.41
CA PRO A 148 -23.19 -1.86 -19.79
C PRO A 148 -24.07 -1.29 -18.68
N LEU A 149 -23.53 -0.36 -17.88
CA LEU A 149 -24.23 0.28 -16.77
C LEU A 149 -25.39 1.22 -17.20
N LEU A 150 -25.48 1.60 -18.47
CA LEU A 150 -26.59 2.44 -18.95
C LEU A 150 -27.89 1.64 -19.13
N ALA A 151 -27.80 0.30 -19.16
CA ALA A 151 -28.95 -0.59 -19.16
C ALA A 151 -29.53 -0.82 -17.75
N THR A 152 -28.83 -0.38 -16.70
CA THR A 152 -29.23 -0.59 -15.30
C THR A 152 -29.85 0.68 -14.69
N GLN A 153 -30.00 0.70 -13.36
CA GLN A 153 -30.51 1.86 -12.60
C GLN A 153 -29.68 3.15 -12.79
N TYR A 154 -28.46 3.03 -13.32
CA TYR A 154 -27.53 4.13 -13.53
C TYR A 154 -27.67 4.84 -14.89
N LYS A 155 -28.80 4.68 -15.58
CA LYS A 155 -29.10 5.30 -16.89
C LYS A 155 -28.90 6.84 -16.96
N LYS A 156 -28.93 7.53 -15.82
CA LYS A 156 -28.73 8.99 -15.73
C LYS A 156 -27.25 9.41 -15.65
N LEU A 157 -26.32 8.47 -15.46
CA LEU A 157 -24.91 8.78 -15.40
C LEU A 157 -24.42 9.36 -16.73
N LYS A 158 -23.60 10.41 -16.62
CA LYS A 158 -22.93 10.99 -17.78
C LYS A 158 -21.73 10.13 -18.10
N TRP A 159 -21.46 9.94 -19.38
CA TRP A 159 -20.32 9.13 -19.80
C TRP A 159 -19.71 9.70 -21.08
N VAL A 160 -18.43 9.40 -21.28
CA VAL A 160 -17.66 9.75 -22.46
C VAL A 160 -17.06 8.48 -23.06
N SER A 161 -17.28 8.26 -24.35
CA SER A 161 -16.70 7.12 -25.06
C SER A 161 -15.29 7.43 -25.53
N GLY A 162 -14.36 6.54 -25.23
CA GLY A 162 -12.97 6.59 -25.65
C GLY A 162 -12.01 6.14 -24.55
N ASP A 163 -10.75 6.03 -24.92
CA ASP A 163 -9.68 5.68 -23.99
C ASP A 163 -9.33 6.88 -23.09
N SER A 164 -9.29 6.67 -21.78
CA SER A 164 -8.95 7.71 -20.81
C SER A 164 -7.50 8.19 -20.90
N PHE A 165 -6.61 7.40 -21.49
CA PHE A 165 -5.24 7.82 -21.76
C PHE A 165 -5.10 8.74 -22.99
N ASP A 166 -6.19 9.00 -23.73
CA ASP A 166 -6.22 10.07 -24.75
C ASP A 166 -6.63 11.41 -24.11
N LEU A 167 -5.70 12.37 -24.17
CA LEU A 167 -5.90 13.76 -23.73
C LEU A 167 -7.19 14.39 -24.29
N ASN A 168 -7.59 14.05 -25.52
CA ASN A 168 -8.82 14.57 -26.13
C ASN A 168 -10.08 14.04 -25.44
N VAL A 169 -10.07 12.78 -25.01
CA VAL A 169 -11.18 12.15 -24.28
C VAL A 169 -11.30 12.78 -22.90
N LEU A 170 -10.19 12.94 -22.18
CA LEU A 170 -10.16 13.65 -20.89
C LEU A 170 -10.66 15.09 -21.01
N ARG A 171 -10.29 15.81 -22.08
CA ARG A 171 -10.83 17.15 -22.37
C ARG A 171 -12.34 17.13 -22.61
N LYS A 172 -12.87 16.15 -23.34
CA LYS A 172 -14.33 15.98 -23.53
C LYS A 172 -15.03 15.72 -22.20
N ALA A 173 -14.40 14.97 -21.29
CA ALA A 173 -14.90 14.71 -19.94
C ALA A 173 -14.77 15.90 -18.97
N SER A 174 -14.27 17.05 -19.43
CA SER A 174 -13.94 18.20 -18.57
C SER A 174 -12.95 17.87 -17.45
N ALA A 175 -11.99 16.99 -17.71
CA ALA A 175 -11.12 16.43 -16.66
C ALA A 175 -10.39 17.50 -15.84
N ALA A 176 -9.85 18.54 -16.47
CA ALA A 176 -9.14 19.65 -15.80
C ALA A 176 -9.98 20.45 -14.77
N LYS A 177 -11.28 20.18 -14.64
CA LYS A 177 -12.18 20.81 -13.66
C LYS A 177 -12.84 19.78 -12.73
N ALA A 178 -12.45 18.51 -12.83
CA ALA A 178 -12.86 17.48 -11.90
C ALA A 178 -12.24 17.74 -10.53
N LYS A 179 -12.84 17.13 -9.49
CA LYS A 179 -12.29 17.17 -8.13
C LYS A 179 -11.50 15.91 -7.82
N ILE A 180 -12.03 14.76 -8.21
CA ILE A 180 -11.48 13.44 -7.92
C ILE A 180 -11.50 12.64 -9.23
N ALA A 181 -10.47 11.82 -9.46
CA ALA A 181 -10.41 10.85 -10.54
C ALA A 181 -10.01 9.48 -10.01
N TYR A 182 -10.87 8.49 -10.22
CA TYR A 182 -10.58 7.08 -9.92
C TYR A 182 -10.14 6.38 -11.20
N VAL A 183 -9.03 5.64 -11.16
CA VAL A 183 -8.41 5.01 -12.32
C VAL A 183 -8.11 3.54 -12.03
N TYR A 184 -8.65 2.64 -12.85
CA TYR A 184 -8.30 1.22 -12.79
C TYR A 184 -8.40 0.57 -14.17
N PHE A 185 -7.36 -0.16 -14.54
CA PHE A 185 -7.30 -1.00 -15.73
C PHE A 185 -6.54 -2.28 -15.40
N LYS A 186 -6.91 -3.39 -16.03
CA LYS A 186 -6.18 -4.66 -15.90
C LYS A 186 -4.72 -4.56 -16.35
N ASP A 187 -4.43 -3.65 -17.27
CA ASP A 187 -3.07 -3.31 -17.68
C ASP A 187 -2.65 -2.00 -16.99
N ASN A 188 -1.68 -2.12 -16.08
CA ASN A 188 -1.16 -1.01 -15.30
C ASN A 188 -0.61 0.12 -16.18
N SER A 189 -0.17 -0.18 -17.41
CA SER A 189 0.34 0.82 -18.35
C SER A 189 -0.74 1.83 -18.72
N TYR A 190 -1.98 1.38 -18.93
CA TYR A 190 -3.10 2.26 -19.25
C TYR A 190 -3.53 3.10 -18.06
N ALA A 191 -3.47 2.54 -16.84
CA ALA A 191 -3.73 3.27 -15.61
C ALA A 191 -2.67 4.37 -15.40
N LEU A 192 -1.38 4.03 -15.49
CA LEU A 192 -0.27 4.96 -15.34
C LEU A 192 -0.33 6.10 -16.37
N MET A 193 -0.58 5.77 -17.65
CA MET A 193 -0.75 6.77 -18.70
C MET A 193 -1.96 7.68 -18.41
N THR A 194 -3.07 7.13 -17.94
CA THR A 194 -4.27 7.93 -17.61
C THR A 194 -3.98 8.91 -16.48
N VAL A 195 -3.32 8.48 -15.39
CA VAL A 195 -2.92 9.34 -14.28
C VAL A 195 -1.97 10.44 -14.76
N LEU A 196 -0.95 10.11 -15.55
CA LEU A 196 -0.02 11.09 -16.11
C LEU A 196 -0.73 12.18 -16.93
N GLN A 197 -1.73 11.81 -17.74
CA GLN A 197 -2.50 12.77 -18.51
C GLN A 197 -3.43 13.63 -17.63
N LEU A 198 -4.00 13.06 -16.56
CA LEU A 198 -4.82 13.78 -15.59
C LEU A 198 -3.99 14.83 -14.85
N GLU A 199 -2.80 14.46 -14.39
CA GLU A 199 -1.86 15.36 -13.70
C GLU A 199 -1.38 16.48 -14.62
N THR A 200 -0.99 16.13 -15.85
CA THR A 200 -0.58 17.11 -16.87
C THR A 200 -1.70 18.09 -17.22
N LEU A 201 -2.96 17.65 -17.20
CA LEU A 201 -4.12 18.51 -17.50
C LEU A 201 -4.54 19.40 -16.34
N SER A 202 -4.37 18.92 -15.11
CA SER A 202 -4.93 19.53 -13.91
C SER A 202 -3.96 20.43 -13.16
N ASP A 203 -2.65 20.26 -13.39
CA ASP A 203 -1.58 20.94 -12.64
C ASP A 203 -1.68 20.62 -11.14
N GLY A 204 -1.90 19.34 -10.80
CA GLY A 204 -1.99 18.83 -9.42
C GLY A 204 -3.24 19.23 -8.65
N ARG A 205 -4.36 19.51 -9.33
CA ARG A 205 -5.61 19.98 -8.66
C ARG A 205 -6.67 18.90 -8.51
N ILE A 206 -6.51 17.80 -9.23
CA ILE A 206 -7.42 16.65 -9.15
C ILE A 206 -6.79 15.69 -8.16
N VAL A 207 -7.58 15.22 -7.21
CA VAL A 207 -7.15 14.09 -6.36
C VAL A 207 -7.30 12.82 -7.18
N THR A 208 -6.18 12.20 -7.52
CA THR A 208 -6.08 10.98 -8.31
C THR A 208 -5.97 9.77 -7.39
N GLN A 209 -6.78 8.76 -7.67
CA GLN A 209 -6.82 7.50 -6.93
C GLN A 209 -6.68 6.38 -7.95
N ALA A 210 -5.68 5.53 -7.80
CA ALA A 210 -5.41 4.47 -8.76
C ALA A 210 -5.38 3.09 -8.08
N GLN A 211 -5.80 2.07 -8.83
CA GLN A 211 -5.54 0.67 -8.50
C GLN A 211 -4.61 0.07 -9.55
N TYR A 212 -3.64 -0.70 -9.10
CA TYR A 212 -2.68 -1.43 -9.93
C TYR A 212 -2.41 -2.82 -9.34
N VAL A 213 -1.69 -3.67 -10.08
CA VAL A 213 -1.26 -4.99 -9.57
C VAL A 213 0.24 -5.17 -9.81
N GLY A 214 1.01 -5.44 -8.76
CA GLY A 214 2.46 -5.62 -8.83
C GLY A 214 3.20 -4.47 -8.16
N ARG A 215 4.02 -4.80 -7.15
CA ARG A 215 4.73 -3.83 -6.31
C ARG A 215 5.70 -2.94 -7.08
N GLU A 216 6.26 -3.43 -8.17
CA GLU A 216 7.15 -2.66 -9.04
C GLU A 216 6.47 -1.41 -9.61
N PHE A 217 5.13 -1.38 -9.66
CA PHE A 217 4.36 -0.24 -10.16
C PHE A 217 4.15 0.86 -9.14
N ARG A 218 4.28 0.59 -7.84
CA ARG A 218 4.07 1.57 -6.76
C ARG A 218 4.85 2.85 -7.03
N LYS A 219 6.16 2.70 -7.26
CA LYS A 219 7.07 3.80 -7.52
C LYS A 219 6.73 4.59 -8.79
N TYR A 220 6.22 3.93 -9.83
CA TYR A 220 5.81 4.63 -11.05
C TYR A 220 4.59 5.52 -10.82
N PHE A 221 3.61 5.07 -10.02
CA PHE A 221 2.45 5.91 -9.68
C PHE A 221 2.84 7.08 -8.78
N GLU A 222 3.75 6.86 -7.82
CA GLU A 222 4.34 7.93 -6.98
C GLU A 222 5.10 8.95 -7.86
N ASP A 223 5.95 8.50 -8.78
CA ASP A 223 6.75 9.36 -9.67
C ASP A 223 5.89 10.22 -10.61
N VAL A 224 4.71 9.72 -11.00
CA VAL A 224 3.76 10.44 -11.86
C VAL A 224 2.92 11.46 -11.06
N GLY A 225 2.93 11.37 -9.72
CA GLY A 225 2.17 12.25 -8.84
C GLY A 225 0.74 11.78 -8.57
N CYS A 226 0.52 10.46 -8.53
CA CYS A 226 -0.76 9.91 -8.07
C CYS A 226 -0.93 10.13 -6.57
N ASP A 227 -2.02 10.77 -6.11
CA ASP A 227 -2.18 11.09 -4.69
C ASP A 227 -2.30 9.83 -3.81
N HIS A 228 -2.96 8.79 -4.32
CA HIS A 228 -2.96 7.47 -3.68
C HIS A 228 -3.09 6.40 -4.75
N ALA A 229 -2.21 5.40 -4.71
CA ALA A 229 -2.25 4.25 -5.60
C ALA A 229 -2.11 2.98 -4.78
N LEU A 230 -2.94 1.99 -5.06
CA LEU A 230 -3.06 0.81 -4.21
C LEU A 230 -2.98 -0.49 -5.02
N ASP A 231 -2.22 -1.44 -4.47
CA ASP A 231 -2.23 -2.84 -4.89
C ASP A 231 -3.22 -3.63 -4.01
N PRO A 232 -4.26 -4.26 -4.57
CA PRO A 232 -5.19 -5.12 -3.83
C PRO A 232 -4.48 -6.13 -2.92
N TYR A 233 -3.44 -6.78 -3.43
CA TYR A 233 -2.73 -7.85 -2.72
C TYR A 233 -2.00 -7.32 -1.48
N ASP A 234 -1.61 -6.04 -1.48
CA ASP A 234 -0.97 -5.40 -0.33
C ASP A 234 -1.93 -5.16 0.84
N LEU A 235 -3.25 -5.27 0.61
CA LEU A 235 -4.27 -5.11 1.65
C LEU A 235 -4.89 -6.44 2.07
N TYR A 236 -5.45 -7.18 1.12
CA TYR A 236 -6.31 -8.31 1.46
C TYR A 236 -5.51 -9.54 1.91
N VAL A 237 -4.26 -9.70 1.45
CA VAL A 237 -3.40 -10.81 1.89
C VAL A 237 -2.99 -10.66 3.37
N PRO A 238 -2.46 -9.51 3.84
CA PRO A 238 -2.25 -9.32 5.27
C PRO A 238 -3.54 -9.45 6.09
N LEU A 239 -4.69 -9.00 5.56
CA LEU A 239 -5.99 -9.19 6.23
C LEU A 239 -6.40 -10.66 6.35
N MET A 240 -6.13 -11.48 5.33
CA MET A 240 -6.33 -12.93 5.40
C MET A 240 -5.46 -13.54 6.49
N LEU A 241 -4.18 -13.13 6.60
CA LEU A 241 -3.28 -13.58 7.67
C LEU A 241 -3.75 -13.10 9.05
N LEU A 242 -4.25 -11.87 9.16
CA LEU A 242 -4.84 -11.33 10.38
C LEU A 242 -6.11 -12.08 10.81
N ALA A 243 -6.90 -12.61 9.87
CA ALA A 243 -8.05 -13.46 10.20
C ALA A 243 -7.63 -14.69 11.00
N PHE A 244 -6.41 -15.19 10.76
CA PHE A 244 -5.80 -16.29 11.51
C PHE A 244 -5.18 -15.80 12.84
N HIS A 245 -4.33 -14.77 12.83
CA HIS A 245 -3.58 -14.34 14.02
C HIS A 245 -4.38 -13.51 15.05
N SER A 246 -5.39 -12.78 14.59
CA SER A 246 -6.14 -11.81 15.40
C SER A 246 -7.61 -11.82 14.99
N GLN A 247 -8.28 -12.96 15.21
CA GLN A 247 -9.69 -13.15 14.86
C GLN A 247 -10.58 -11.98 15.34
N GLY A 248 -11.27 -11.35 14.40
CA GLY A 248 -12.11 -10.17 14.61
C GLY A 248 -11.44 -8.83 14.28
N ALA A 249 -10.11 -8.77 14.10
CA ALA A 249 -9.43 -7.59 13.54
C ALA A 249 -9.91 -7.26 12.11
N PRO A 250 -10.02 -8.23 11.18
CA PRO A 250 -10.49 -7.94 9.82
C PRO A 250 -11.90 -7.34 9.78
N GLU A 251 -12.83 -7.85 10.59
CA GLU A 251 -14.20 -7.31 10.68
C GLU A 251 -14.21 -5.89 11.25
N TRP A 252 -13.35 -5.60 12.23
CA TRP A 252 -13.20 -4.23 12.73
C TRP A 252 -12.70 -3.28 11.64
N ILE A 253 -11.70 -3.70 10.87
CA ILE A 253 -11.14 -2.92 9.75
C ILE A 253 -12.22 -2.69 8.69
N LYS A 254 -12.93 -3.75 8.27
CA LYS A 254 -14.02 -3.67 7.30
C LYS A 254 -15.10 -2.68 7.71
N GLU A 255 -15.53 -2.72 8.96
CA GLU A 255 -16.57 -1.83 9.47
C GLU A 255 -16.14 -0.37 9.57
N VAL A 256 -14.88 -0.13 9.92
CA VAL A 256 -14.28 1.20 9.97
C VAL A 256 -14.14 1.81 8.56
N ILE A 257 -13.84 0.97 7.56
CA ILE A 257 -13.66 1.36 6.16
C ILE A 257 -15.00 1.54 5.43
N ASN A 258 -15.96 0.65 5.63
CA ASN A 258 -17.22 0.68 4.89
C ASN A 258 -18.19 1.74 5.43
N GLY A 259 -18.08 2.09 6.72
CA GLY A 259 -19.02 3.01 7.37
C GLY A 259 -20.48 2.57 7.27
N SER A 260 -20.72 1.27 7.04
CA SER A 260 -22.03 0.61 6.90
C SER A 260 -22.92 0.86 8.12
N GLN A 261 -22.32 0.86 9.31
CA GLN A 261 -22.94 1.15 10.59
C GLN A 261 -22.90 2.65 10.97
N GLY A 262 -22.47 3.50 10.04
CA GLY A 262 -22.42 4.97 10.17
C GLY A 262 -21.20 5.53 10.90
N HIS A 263 -20.29 4.68 11.39
CA HIS A 263 -19.00 5.16 11.91
C HIS A 263 -18.22 5.77 10.75
N VAL A 264 -17.61 6.94 10.97
CA VAL A 264 -16.87 7.65 9.91
C VAL A 264 -15.49 7.98 10.42
N ILE A 265 -14.46 7.63 9.65
CA ILE A 265 -13.14 8.22 9.88
C ILE A 265 -13.12 9.61 9.27
N ALA A 266 -12.73 10.57 10.10
CA ALA A 266 -12.57 11.94 9.69
C ALA A 266 -11.25 12.53 10.18
N SER A 267 -10.62 13.31 9.31
CA SER A 267 -9.52 14.19 9.69
C SER A 267 -10.08 15.57 10.06
N ARG A 268 -9.78 16.05 11.27
CA ARG A 268 -10.24 17.35 11.81
C ARG A 268 -9.09 18.14 12.41
N GLU A 269 -9.12 19.46 12.25
CA GLU A 269 -8.20 20.33 12.99
C GLU A 269 -8.45 20.23 14.52
N PRO A 270 -7.40 20.31 15.35
CA PRO A 270 -7.56 20.30 16.80
C PRO A 270 -8.28 21.57 17.29
N ASP A 271 -9.23 21.39 18.21
CA ASP A 271 -9.85 22.54 18.89
C ASP A 271 -8.75 23.36 19.62
N PRO A 272 -8.83 24.71 19.62
CA PRO A 272 -7.84 25.55 20.29
C PRO A 272 -7.61 25.25 21.77
N ALA A 273 -8.58 24.61 22.44
CA ALA A 273 -8.50 24.21 23.85
C ALA A 273 -7.67 22.94 24.10
N HIS A 274 -7.37 22.16 23.07
CA HIS A 274 -6.61 20.92 23.16
C HIS A 274 -5.15 21.06 22.68
N ILE A 275 -4.81 22.18 22.03
CA ILE A 275 -3.45 22.46 21.55
C ILE A 275 -2.50 22.61 22.75
N GLY A 276 -1.37 21.91 22.71
CA GLY A 276 -0.41 21.82 23.82
C GLY A 276 -0.86 20.92 24.99
N GLY A 277 -2.02 20.26 24.88
CA GLY A 277 -2.43 19.19 25.78
C GLY A 277 -1.85 17.84 25.34
N THR A 278 -1.89 16.85 26.23
CA THR A 278 -1.40 15.49 25.93
C THR A 278 -2.43 14.68 25.13
N TRP A 279 -1.93 13.71 24.36
CA TRP A 279 -2.75 12.79 23.57
C TRP A 279 -3.76 12.01 24.42
N LEU A 280 -3.34 11.51 25.58
CA LEU A 280 -4.24 10.80 26.49
C LEU A 280 -5.36 11.68 27.04
N GLU A 281 -5.08 12.95 27.35
CA GLU A 281 -6.12 13.90 27.78
C GLU A 281 -7.14 14.17 26.69
N LEU A 282 -6.69 14.28 25.43
CA LEU A 282 -7.57 14.44 24.28
C LEU A 282 -8.50 13.24 24.14
N ILE A 283 -7.97 12.01 24.18
CA ILE A 283 -8.77 10.79 24.12
C ILE A 283 -9.81 10.80 25.24
N LYS A 284 -9.39 11.04 26.50
CA LYS A 284 -10.30 11.08 27.65
C LYS A 284 -11.43 12.11 27.48
N LYS A 285 -11.11 13.33 27.01
CA LYS A 285 -12.08 14.42 26.81
C LYS A 285 -13.04 14.13 25.66
N LYS A 286 -12.53 13.76 24.49
CA LYS A 286 -13.33 13.48 23.29
C LYS A 286 -14.22 12.24 23.47
N LYS A 287 -13.66 11.15 24.00
CA LYS A 287 -14.40 9.92 24.22
C LYS A 287 -15.53 10.08 25.24
N LYS A 288 -15.28 10.79 26.34
CA LYS A 288 -16.30 11.05 27.37
C LYS A 288 -17.41 12.01 26.91
N LYS A 289 -17.06 13.06 26.15
CA LYS A 289 -18.01 14.12 25.76
C LYS A 289 -18.81 13.79 24.50
N GLN A 290 -18.17 13.17 23.51
CA GLN A 290 -18.67 13.02 22.15
C GLN A 290 -18.58 11.58 21.62
N GLY A 291 -18.10 10.61 22.41
CA GLY A 291 -17.91 9.23 21.94
C GLY A 291 -16.81 9.05 20.88
N ILE A 292 -16.14 10.13 20.48
CA ILE A 292 -15.12 10.16 19.44
C ILE A 292 -13.86 9.48 19.94
N MET A 293 -13.28 8.63 19.10
CA MET A 293 -12.03 7.92 19.37
C MET A 293 -10.91 8.45 18.45
N PRO A 294 -9.97 9.27 18.95
CA PRO A 294 -8.77 9.64 18.21
C PRO A 294 -7.88 8.42 17.94
N LEU A 295 -7.38 8.28 16.71
CA LEU A 295 -6.51 7.17 16.29
C LEU A 295 -5.09 7.63 15.95
N ALA A 296 -4.98 8.73 15.21
CA ALA A 296 -3.70 9.20 14.68
C ALA A 296 -3.64 10.73 14.57
N VAL A 297 -2.43 11.25 14.46
CA VAL A 297 -2.15 12.67 14.19
C VAL A 297 -1.44 12.77 12.85
N VAL A 298 -1.96 13.59 11.94
CA VAL A 298 -1.35 13.87 10.64
C VAL A 298 -0.64 15.22 10.71
N ILE A 299 0.68 15.22 10.55
CA ILE A 299 1.54 16.42 10.59
C ILE A 299 2.29 16.51 9.28
N ASN A 300 1.95 17.51 8.48
CA ASN A 300 2.53 17.68 7.15
C ASN A 300 2.51 16.33 6.38
N GLU A 301 1.32 15.74 6.24
CA GLU A 301 1.06 14.49 5.50
C GLU A 301 1.69 13.20 6.08
N VAL A 302 2.56 13.30 7.09
CA VAL A 302 3.02 12.15 7.88
C VAL A 302 1.93 11.74 8.87
N VAL A 303 1.54 10.47 8.83
CA VAL A 303 0.54 9.89 9.74
C VAL A 303 1.25 9.24 10.93
N MET A 304 1.04 9.78 12.12
CA MET A 304 1.52 9.18 13.36
C MET A 304 0.37 8.43 14.03
N ILE A 305 0.38 7.12 13.86
CA ILE A 305 -0.63 6.22 14.44
C ILE A 305 -0.33 6.01 15.92
N ASN A 306 -1.38 6.04 16.74
CA ASN A 306 -1.29 5.76 18.17
C ASN A 306 -0.12 6.47 18.89
N PRO A 307 -0.01 7.82 18.82
CA PRO A 307 1.05 8.56 19.52
C PRO A 307 1.15 8.22 21.02
N ASP A 308 2.32 8.44 21.61
CA ASP A 308 2.54 8.25 23.05
C ASP A 308 1.52 9.00 23.91
N ALA A 309 1.21 8.47 25.09
CA ALA A 309 0.23 9.08 26.00
C ALA A 309 0.56 10.54 26.35
N VAL A 310 1.85 10.85 26.43
CA VAL A 310 2.42 12.17 26.75
C VAL A 310 2.64 13.06 25.53
N PHE A 311 2.38 12.58 24.31
CA PHE A 311 2.56 13.33 23.08
C PHE A 311 1.76 14.64 23.12
N GLU A 312 2.42 15.76 22.88
CA GLU A 312 1.79 17.08 22.89
C GLU A 312 1.19 17.43 21.52
N ILE A 313 -0.07 17.84 21.52
CA ILE A 313 -0.80 18.13 20.27
C ILE A 313 -0.31 19.46 19.68
N PRO A 314 0.29 19.46 18.48
CA PRO A 314 0.78 20.68 17.86
C PRO A 314 -0.36 21.52 17.29
N LYS A 315 -0.06 22.79 16.98
CA LYS A 315 -1.05 23.75 16.47
C LYS A 315 -1.50 23.45 15.04
N ASN A 316 -0.58 22.98 14.19
CA ASN A 316 -0.82 22.73 12.78
C ASN A 316 -0.75 21.22 12.53
N CYS A 317 -1.81 20.52 12.90
CA CYS A 317 -1.99 19.10 12.57
C CYS A 317 -3.45 18.80 12.27
N LEU A 318 -3.71 17.63 11.71
CA LEU A 318 -5.04 17.05 11.66
C LEU A 318 -5.08 15.87 12.64
N ILE A 319 -6.18 15.72 13.36
CA ILE A 319 -6.46 14.54 14.18
C ILE A 319 -7.37 13.65 13.37
N MET A 320 -6.90 12.44 13.10
CA MET A 320 -7.70 11.39 12.50
C MET A 320 -8.43 10.63 13.61
N GLN A 321 -9.74 10.53 13.48
CA GLN A 321 -10.60 10.03 14.56
C GLN A 321 -11.80 9.27 13.99
N ILE A 322 -12.26 8.27 14.74
CA ILE A 322 -13.54 7.60 14.51
C ILE A 322 -14.64 8.46 15.14
N GLU A 323 -15.49 9.02 14.30
CA GLU A 323 -16.70 9.75 14.70
C GLU A 323 -17.87 8.75 14.78
N PRO A 324 -18.57 8.66 15.92
CA PRO A 324 -19.73 7.78 16.04
C PRO A 324 -20.91 8.32 15.23
N PRO A 325 -21.86 7.46 14.83
CA PRO A 325 -23.08 7.86 14.13
C PRO A 325 -23.89 8.91 14.89
N ALA A 326 -24.66 9.69 14.13
CA ALA A 326 -25.49 10.76 14.68
C ALA A 326 -26.60 10.27 15.64
N ASP A 327 -27.07 9.04 15.47
CA ASP A 327 -28.07 8.38 16.32
C ASP A 327 -27.48 7.82 17.63
N ARG A 328 -26.18 7.51 17.66
CA ARG A 328 -25.46 7.02 18.85
C ARG A 328 -24.21 7.87 19.18
N PRO A 329 -24.38 9.13 19.62
CA PRO A 329 -23.29 10.11 19.75
C PRO A 329 -22.29 9.82 20.87
N LYS A 330 -22.41 8.70 21.60
CA LYS A 330 -21.43 8.29 22.62
C LYS A 330 -20.70 6.98 22.25
N GLY A 331 -20.97 6.41 21.08
CA GLY A 331 -20.43 5.11 20.66
C GLY A 331 -21.38 3.95 20.94
N ASP A 332 -20.85 2.74 20.81
CA ASP A 332 -21.64 1.52 20.67
C ASP A 332 -22.04 0.91 22.00
N LEU A 333 -23.31 0.54 22.10
CA LEU A 333 -23.87 -0.35 23.12
C LEU A 333 -24.09 -1.73 22.52
N GLU A 334 -24.32 -2.74 23.36
CA GLU A 334 -24.47 -4.15 22.94
C GLU A 334 -25.57 -4.40 21.91
N GLU A 335 -26.63 -3.60 21.93
CA GLU A 335 -27.72 -3.68 20.93
C GLU A 335 -27.25 -3.34 19.51
N HIS A 336 -26.12 -2.67 19.38
CA HIS A 336 -25.52 -2.29 18.10
C HIS A 336 -24.31 -3.16 17.73
N ALA A 337 -24.06 -4.24 18.48
CA ALA A 337 -22.92 -5.12 18.24
C ALA A 337 -23.15 -5.97 16.99
N ILE A 338 -22.07 -6.18 16.23
CA ILE A 338 -22.08 -6.82 14.90
C ILE A 338 -21.58 -8.25 15.06
N GLU A 339 -22.13 -9.19 14.30
CA GLU A 339 -21.65 -10.57 14.32
C GLU A 339 -20.27 -10.66 13.66
N VAL A 340 -19.33 -11.32 14.34
CA VAL A 340 -17.99 -11.56 13.81
C VAL A 340 -17.94 -12.96 13.21
N ILE A 341 -17.51 -13.03 11.96
CA ILE A 341 -17.33 -14.29 11.21
C ILE A 341 -15.90 -14.82 11.45
N GLY A 342 -15.67 -16.13 11.31
CA GLY A 342 -14.33 -16.72 11.42
C GLY A 342 -13.78 -16.77 12.85
N MET A 343 -14.66 -16.95 13.84
CA MET A 343 -14.30 -17.02 15.28
C MET A 343 -14.19 -18.46 15.81
N ASP A 344 -13.95 -19.42 14.92
CA ASP A 344 -13.86 -20.83 15.24
C ASP A 344 -12.52 -21.18 15.91
N GLU A 345 -12.47 -22.29 16.64
CA GLU A 345 -11.25 -22.70 17.35
C GLU A 345 -10.23 -23.22 16.33
N ILE A 346 -9.09 -22.54 16.22
CA ILE A 346 -8.01 -22.95 15.31
C ILE A 346 -7.10 -23.94 16.03
N GLY A 347 -6.72 -25.02 15.34
CA GLY A 347 -5.75 -26.00 15.82
C GLY A 347 -4.40 -25.38 16.18
N ILE A 348 -3.81 -25.82 17.29
CA ILE A 348 -2.56 -25.26 17.84
C ILE A 348 -1.33 -25.76 17.06
N GLU A 349 -1.39 -26.98 16.52
CA GLU A 349 -0.30 -27.64 15.81
C GLU A 349 -0.68 -27.84 14.34
N GLY A 350 0.28 -27.65 13.43
CA GLY A 350 0.09 -27.90 12.01
C GLY A 350 0.82 -26.91 11.12
N HIS A 351 0.90 -27.24 9.83
CA HIS A 351 1.49 -26.36 8.82
C HIS A 351 0.45 -25.38 8.24
N ILE A 352 0.91 -24.36 7.54
CA ILE A 352 0.06 -23.43 6.80
C ILE A 352 -0.08 -23.95 5.37
N LEU A 353 -1.31 -24.10 4.88
CA LEU A 353 -1.58 -24.51 3.52
C LEU A 353 -1.97 -23.31 2.65
N ILE A 354 -1.35 -23.15 1.49
CA ILE A 354 -1.75 -22.17 0.46
C ILE A 354 -2.22 -22.96 -0.74
N SER A 355 -3.49 -22.83 -1.14
CA SER A 355 -4.03 -23.48 -2.34
C SER A 355 -4.48 -22.43 -3.35
N SER A 356 -3.69 -22.29 -4.42
CA SER A 356 -3.90 -21.24 -5.41
C SER A 356 -3.20 -21.55 -6.73
N ASP A 357 -3.82 -21.22 -7.85
CA ASP A 357 -3.16 -21.14 -9.16
C ASP A 357 -2.71 -19.69 -9.50
N ASN A 358 -2.91 -18.73 -8.58
CA ASN A 358 -2.56 -17.32 -8.71
C ASN A 358 -1.17 -17.05 -8.13
N LEU A 359 -0.16 -16.91 -9.01
CA LEU A 359 1.22 -16.66 -8.58
C LEU A 359 1.39 -15.33 -7.84
N VAL A 360 0.61 -14.29 -8.18
CA VAL A 360 0.69 -13.00 -7.48
C VAL A 360 0.30 -13.15 -6.03
N PHE A 361 -0.78 -13.90 -5.77
CA PHE A 361 -1.25 -14.23 -4.44
C PHE A 361 -0.23 -15.05 -3.65
N ILE A 362 0.28 -16.15 -4.22
CA ILE A 362 1.26 -17.02 -3.56
C ILE A 362 2.51 -16.22 -3.18
N ASN A 363 3.05 -15.43 -4.11
CA ASN A 363 4.23 -14.63 -3.87
C ASN A 363 4.01 -13.59 -2.76
N ARG A 364 2.81 -12.98 -2.71
CA ARG A 364 2.48 -12.02 -1.65
C ARG A 364 2.35 -12.72 -0.30
N CYS A 365 1.66 -13.87 -0.21
CA CYS A 365 1.56 -14.65 1.02
C CYS A 365 2.93 -15.01 1.58
N LEU A 366 3.83 -15.54 0.74
CA LEU A 366 5.18 -15.92 1.14
C LEU A 366 6.01 -14.72 1.59
N LEU A 367 5.90 -13.58 0.90
CA LEU A 367 6.57 -12.36 1.36
C LEU A 367 6.06 -11.91 2.73
N GLU A 368 4.74 -11.82 2.91
CA GLU A 368 4.15 -11.39 4.18
C GLU A 368 4.55 -12.30 5.33
N MET A 369 4.49 -13.61 5.12
CA MET A 369 4.95 -14.60 6.11
C MET A 369 6.45 -14.47 6.39
N SER A 370 7.26 -14.15 5.36
CA SER A 370 8.70 -13.91 5.52
C SER A 370 8.97 -12.65 6.36
N GLN A 371 8.25 -11.55 6.12
CA GLN A 371 8.39 -10.32 6.91
C GLN A 371 8.00 -10.53 8.37
N ARG A 372 7.01 -11.39 8.63
CA ARG A 372 6.58 -11.81 9.97
C ARG A 372 7.48 -12.87 10.61
N ASN A 373 8.51 -13.35 9.90
CA ASN A 373 9.41 -14.41 10.35
C ASN A 373 8.65 -15.68 10.81
N GLN A 374 7.66 -16.09 10.02
CA GLN A 374 6.81 -17.26 10.28
C GLN A 374 7.67 -18.51 10.49
N GLN A 375 7.51 -19.17 11.64
CA GLN A 375 8.31 -20.35 12.00
C GLN A 375 7.68 -21.65 11.46
N GLU A 376 6.38 -21.64 11.24
CA GLU A 376 5.63 -22.81 10.81
C GLU A 376 5.91 -23.15 9.36
N LYS A 377 5.95 -24.45 9.10
CA LYS A 377 6.08 -24.97 7.74
C LYS A 377 4.93 -24.46 6.86
N ILE A 378 5.23 -24.10 5.63
CA ILE A 378 4.28 -23.64 4.62
C ILE A 378 4.22 -24.68 3.50
N VAL A 379 3.03 -25.14 3.15
CA VAL A 379 2.80 -26.05 2.03
C VAL A 379 2.01 -25.31 0.96
N VAL A 380 2.55 -25.24 -0.26
CA VAL A 380 1.91 -24.60 -1.40
C VAL A 380 1.38 -25.67 -2.35
N LEU A 381 0.06 -25.69 -2.57
CA LEU A 381 -0.62 -26.54 -3.54
C LEU A 381 -1.05 -25.73 -4.75
N SER A 382 -0.43 -25.98 -5.91
CA SER A 382 -0.75 -25.31 -7.17
C SER A 382 -0.50 -26.20 -8.38
N LYS A 383 -1.12 -25.89 -9.53
CA LYS A 383 -0.81 -26.55 -10.81
C LYS A 383 0.50 -26.11 -11.42
N ILE A 384 0.98 -24.93 -11.03
CA ILE A 384 2.13 -24.27 -11.63
C ILE A 384 3.30 -24.40 -10.66
N SER A 385 4.30 -25.21 -11.00
CA SER A 385 5.52 -25.34 -10.21
C SER A 385 6.54 -24.25 -10.60
N VAL A 386 6.44 -23.04 -10.01
CA VAL A 386 7.49 -22.02 -10.15
C VAL A 386 7.58 -21.10 -8.93
N MET A 387 8.78 -21.03 -8.35
CA MET A 387 9.41 -19.79 -7.86
C MET A 387 10.88 -19.80 -8.30
N GLU A 388 11.43 -18.64 -8.69
CA GLU A 388 12.88 -18.47 -8.91
C GLU A 388 13.63 -18.27 -7.58
N GLU A 389 12.99 -17.69 -6.55
CA GLU A 389 13.57 -17.48 -5.21
C GLU A 389 12.48 -17.57 -4.12
N ILE A 390 12.62 -18.53 -3.20
CA ILE A 390 11.82 -18.62 -1.96
C ILE A 390 12.59 -17.86 -0.87
N PRO A 391 11.94 -17.04 -0.03
CA PRO A 391 12.64 -16.39 1.07
C PRO A 391 13.33 -17.41 1.99
N ASP A 392 14.65 -17.27 2.21
CA ASP A 392 15.48 -18.24 2.96
C ASP A 392 15.02 -18.46 4.41
N ASN A 393 14.25 -17.53 4.97
CA ASN A 393 13.74 -17.61 6.33
C ASN A 393 12.46 -18.44 6.48
N LEU A 394 11.92 -19.00 5.39
CA LEU A 394 10.69 -19.80 5.39
C LEU A 394 10.96 -21.27 5.04
N ASP A 395 10.30 -22.19 5.74
CA ASP A 395 10.25 -23.61 5.38
C ASP A 395 9.07 -23.86 4.44
N VAL A 396 9.30 -23.76 3.13
CA VAL A 396 8.26 -23.91 2.10
C VAL A 396 8.38 -25.25 1.35
N GLU A 397 7.30 -26.03 1.33
CA GLU A 397 7.16 -27.24 0.52
C GLU A 397 6.16 -27.01 -0.61
N TRP A 398 6.59 -27.22 -1.86
CA TRP A 398 5.74 -27.09 -3.03
C TRP A 398 5.18 -28.43 -3.49
N ILE A 399 3.87 -28.46 -3.77
CA ILE A 399 3.16 -29.65 -4.22
C ILE A 399 2.40 -29.32 -5.49
N GLU A 400 2.85 -29.96 -6.58
CA GLU A 400 2.21 -29.81 -7.88
C GLU A 400 0.91 -30.64 -7.92
N GLY A 401 -0.23 -29.96 -8.00
CA GLY A 401 -1.54 -30.60 -7.97
C GLY A 401 -2.69 -29.66 -8.29
N ASP A 402 -3.79 -30.23 -8.78
CA ASP A 402 -5.01 -29.47 -9.04
C ASP A 402 -5.73 -29.16 -7.72
N SER A 403 -5.97 -27.88 -7.45
CA SER A 403 -6.77 -27.41 -6.32
C SER A 403 -8.23 -27.88 -6.36
N ASN A 404 -8.67 -28.54 -7.44
CA ASN A 404 -9.99 -29.19 -7.55
C ASN A 404 -9.98 -30.70 -7.20
N SER A 405 -8.84 -31.23 -6.73
CA SER A 405 -8.64 -32.65 -6.47
C SER A 405 -8.42 -32.93 -4.98
N GLU A 406 -9.32 -33.72 -4.38
CA GLU A 406 -9.17 -34.22 -3.00
C GLU A 406 -7.82 -34.96 -2.80
N LYS A 407 -7.39 -35.72 -3.81
CA LYS A 407 -6.08 -36.41 -3.77
C LYS A 407 -4.92 -35.44 -3.67
N SER A 408 -5.05 -34.25 -4.25
CA SER A 408 -4.00 -33.24 -4.22
C SER A 408 -3.90 -32.60 -2.83
N PHE A 409 -5.03 -32.38 -2.15
CA PHE A 409 -5.05 -32.01 -0.73
C PHE A 409 -4.49 -33.10 0.19
N GLN A 410 -4.77 -34.38 -0.09
CA GLN A 410 -4.16 -35.49 0.64
C GLN A 410 -2.64 -35.55 0.44
N LEU A 411 -2.15 -35.35 -0.79
CA LEU A 411 -0.72 -35.22 -1.07
C LEU A 411 -0.10 -34.03 -0.33
N ALA A 412 -0.87 -32.93 -0.20
CA ALA A 412 -0.51 -31.77 0.59
C ALA A 412 -0.62 -31.95 2.09
N ARG A 413 -0.95 -33.16 2.56
CA ARG A 413 -1.14 -33.46 3.99
C ARG A 413 -2.12 -32.50 4.65
N ALA A 414 -3.17 -32.07 3.94
CA ALA A 414 -4.09 -31.05 4.42
C ALA A 414 -4.65 -31.33 5.83
N ASN A 415 -4.80 -32.59 6.24
CA ASN A 415 -5.28 -32.96 7.58
C ASN A 415 -4.29 -32.60 8.72
N GLU A 416 -3.04 -32.31 8.38
CA GLU A 416 -2.02 -31.78 9.30
C GLU A 416 -1.91 -30.25 9.21
N ALA A 417 -2.71 -29.60 8.37
CA ALA A 417 -2.73 -28.15 8.26
C ALA A 417 -3.60 -27.56 9.37
N LYS A 418 -3.20 -26.40 9.89
CA LYS A 418 -4.02 -25.64 10.85
C LYS A 418 -4.91 -24.60 10.17
N VAL A 419 -4.42 -24.05 9.08
CA VAL A 419 -5.09 -23.01 8.29
C VAL A 419 -4.81 -23.22 6.81
N ALA A 420 -5.81 -22.94 5.97
CA ALA A 420 -5.70 -22.98 4.52
C ALA A 420 -6.14 -21.65 3.90
N PHE A 421 -5.26 -21.05 3.09
CA PHE A 421 -5.53 -19.84 2.33
C PHE A 421 -5.84 -20.18 0.87
N ILE A 422 -6.99 -19.72 0.37
CA ILE A 422 -7.49 -20.04 -0.96
C ILE A 422 -7.83 -18.76 -1.73
N ASP A 423 -7.13 -18.54 -2.83
CA ASP A 423 -7.41 -17.46 -3.77
C ASP A 423 -7.10 -17.92 -5.19
N ASN A 424 -8.09 -17.92 -6.07
CA ASN A 424 -7.96 -18.23 -7.49
C ASN A 424 -8.69 -17.17 -8.30
N ALA A 425 -8.34 -17.07 -9.58
CA ALA A 425 -8.89 -16.05 -10.48
C ALA A 425 -10.40 -16.20 -10.77
N ASP A 426 -11.02 -17.34 -10.44
CA ASP A 426 -12.47 -17.56 -10.58
C ASP A 426 -13.06 -18.12 -9.29
N ASP A 427 -14.15 -17.50 -8.82
CA ASP A 427 -14.85 -17.90 -7.60
C ASP A 427 -15.35 -19.35 -7.64
N GLY A 428 -15.64 -19.89 -8.83
CA GLY A 428 -16.02 -21.29 -9.00
C GLY A 428 -14.89 -22.25 -8.64
N GLN A 429 -13.64 -21.86 -8.90
CA GLN A 429 -12.46 -22.61 -8.47
C GLN A 429 -12.28 -22.50 -6.95
N ASN A 430 -12.42 -21.30 -6.37
CA ASN A 430 -12.37 -21.13 -4.91
C ASN A 430 -13.39 -22.02 -4.20
N LEU A 431 -14.63 -22.05 -4.67
CA LEU A 431 -15.69 -22.92 -4.14
C LEU A 431 -15.33 -24.40 -4.22
N MET A 432 -14.74 -24.83 -5.34
CA MET A 432 -14.31 -26.22 -5.50
C MET A 432 -13.11 -26.54 -4.63
N SER A 433 -12.14 -25.64 -4.48
CA SER A 433 -10.99 -25.84 -3.61
C SER A 433 -11.40 -25.97 -2.15
N VAL A 434 -12.27 -25.10 -1.65
CA VAL A 434 -12.83 -25.22 -0.29
C VAL A 434 -13.57 -26.55 -0.15
N LEU A 435 -14.49 -26.88 -1.06
CA LEU A 435 -15.25 -28.14 -0.98
C LEU A 435 -14.34 -29.40 -0.94
N ARG A 436 -13.21 -29.38 -1.67
CA ARG A 436 -12.28 -30.51 -1.72
C ARG A 436 -11.36 -30.58 -0.51
N LEU A 437 -10.98 -29.43 0.04
CA LEU A 437 -10.26 -29.34 1.30
C LEU A 437 -11.12 -29.89 2.44
N GLU A 438 -12.38 -29.47 2.52
CA GLU A 438 -13.37 -29.94 3.49
C GLU A 438 -13.57 -31.46 3.41
N GLN A 439 -13.68 -32.00 2.19
CA GLN A 439 -13.77 -33.46 1.99
C GLN A 439 -12.51 -34.22 2.41
N ALA A 440 -11.33 -33.63 2.27
CA ALA A 440 -10.07 -34.27 2.65
C ALA A 440 -9.86 -34.26 4.17
N THR A 441 -10.30 -33.19 4.83
CA THR A 441 -9.98 -32.86 6.23
C THR A 441 -11.14 -33.08 7.21
N ASP A 442 -12.34 -33.37 6.71
CA ASP A 442 -13.58 -33.48 7.51
C ASP A 442 -13.92 -32.19 8.30
N GLY A 443 -13.48 -31.02 7.77
CA GLY A 443 -13.74 -29.71 8.34
C GLY A 443 -12.89 -29.35 9.58
N GLU A 444 -11.75 -30.01 9.77
CA GLU A 444 -10.83 -29.73 10.89
C GLU A 444 -9.90 -28.53 10.63
N VAL A 445 -9.75 -28.09 9.37
CA VAL A 445 -8.81 -27.04 8.98
C VAL A 445 -9.52 -25.70 8.88
N PHE A 446 -8.98 -24.66 9.51
CA PHE A 446 -9.55 -23.32 9.38
C PHE A 446 -9.32 -22.75 7.97
N THR A 447 -10.37 -22.41 7.26
CA THR A 447 -10.35 -22.03 5.85
C THR A 447 -10.59 -20.55 5.65
N VAL A 448 -9.71 -19.92 4.87
CA VAL A 448 -9.77 -18.49 4.53
C VAL A 448 -9.78 -18.36 3.01
N ALA A 449 -10.90 -17.90 2.43
CA ALA A 449 -11.09 -17.85 0.98
C ALA A 449 -11.57 -16.48 0.46
N THR A 450 -11.16 -16.11 -0.76
CA THR A 450 -11.64 -14.90 -1.44
C THR A 450 -12.84 -15.18 -2.35
N TYR A 451 -13.63 -14.14 -2.64
CA TYR A 451 -14.66 -14.16 -3.69
C TYR A 451 -14.82 -12.77 -4.33
N HIS A 452 -15.40 -12.70 -5.54
CA HIS A 452 -15.57 -11.45 -6.28
C HIS A 452 -17.01 -11.21 -6.78
N LYS A 453 -17.86 -12.24 -6.78
CA LYS A 453 -19.28 -12.12 -7.17
C LYS A 453 -20.16 -11.80 -5.97
N GLU A 454 -21.13 -10.92 -6.19
CA GLU A 454 -22.19 -10.62 -5.20
C GLU A 454 -22.87 -11.93 -4.71
N ASP A 455 -23.15 -11.98 -3.41
CA ASP A 455 -23.81 -13.08 -2.70
C ASP A 455 -23.10 -14.45 -2.80
N PHE A 456 -21.81 -14.47 -3.15
CA PHE A 456 -21.04 -15.72 -3.27
C PHE A 456 -20.52 -16.26 -1.93
N ASP A 457 -20.36 -15.38 -0.94
CA ASP A 457 -20.07 -15.68 0.46
C ASP A 457 -20.95 -16.81 1.01
N GLN A 458 -22.26 -16.76 0.77
CA GLN A 458 -23.23 -17.77 1.23
C GLN A 458 -22.96 -19.16 0.64
N GLN A 459 -22.34 -19.24 -0.54
CA GLN A 459 -21.98 -20.52 -1.16
C GLN A 459 -20.73 -21.09 -0.52
N LEU A 460 -19.74 -20.24 -0.22
CA LEU A 460 -18.52 -20.62 0.50
C LEU A 460 -18.84 -21.11 1.91
N PHE A 461 -19.67 -20.39 2.68
CA PHE A 461 -20.07 -20.83 4.02
C PHE A 461 -20.86 -22.15 3.99
N LYS A 462 -21.66 -22.41 2.95
CA LYS A 462 -22.40 -23.69 2.81
C LYS A 462 -21.50 -24.89 2.58
N VAL A 463 -20.33 -24.70 1.98
CA VAL A 463 -19.39 -25.80 1.71
C VAL A 463 -18.42 -26.05 2.86
N GLY A 464 -18.33 -25.15 3.85
CA GLY A 464 -17.47 -25.27 5.02
C GLY A 464 -16.44 -24.15 5.18
N CYS A 465 -16.50 -23.07 4.38
CA CYS A 465 -15.57 -21.96 4.54
C CYS A 465 -15.76 -21.25 5.90
N ASP A 466 -14.70 -21.06 6.70
CA ASP A 466 -14.79 -20.41 8.01
C ASP A 466 -14.78 -18.88 7.91
N TYR A 467 -13.90 -18.35 7.04
CA TYR A 467 -13.80 -16.92 6.78
C TYR A 467 -13.70 -16.65 5.28
N SER A 468 -14.54 -15.74 4.79
CA SER A 468 -14.50 -15.30 3.40
C SER A 468 -14.43 -13.79 3.27
N LEU A 469 -13.78 -13.33 2.21
CA LEU A 469 -13.47 -11.92 1.97
C LEU A 469 -13.69 -11.56 0.50
N ASP A 470 -14.36 -10.42 0.27
CA ASP A 470 -14.35 -9.73 -1.03
C ASP A 470 -13.29 -8.62 -1.00
N PRO A 471 -12.22 -8.71 -1.81
CA PRO A 471 -11.23 -7.63 -1.91
C PRO A 471 -11.84 -6.30 -2.37
N GLU A 472 -12.82 -6.32 -3.27
CA GLU A 472 -13.43 -5.11 -3.84
C GLU A 472 -14.29 -4.35 -2.83
N GLU A 473 -14.89 -5.06 -1.86
CA GLU A 473 -15.58 -4.45 -0.71
C GLU A 473 -14.64 -3.63 0.18
N LEU A 474 -13.32 -3.83 0.09
CA LEU A 474 -12.33 -3.06 0.85
C LEU A 474 -11.73 -1.93 0.01
N ILE A 475 -11.33 -2.23 -1.23
CA ILE A 475 -10.53 -1.33 -2.05
C ILE A 475 -11.30 -0.06 -2.42
N ALA A 476 -12.54 -0.20 -2.91
CA ALA A 476 -13.31 0.96 -3.35
C ALA A 476 -13.62 1.95 -2.21
N PRO A 477 -14.03 1.50 -0.99
CA PRO A 477 -14.18 2.42 0.12
C PRO A 477 -12.85 3.03 0.58
N ILE A 478 -11.73 2.29 0.59
CA ILE A 478 -10.41 2.88 0.89
C ILE A 478 -10.08 4.02 -0.10
N LEU A 479 -10.11 3.74 -1.41
CA LEU A 479 -9.85 4.76 -2.43
C LEU A 479 -10.81 5.95 -2.30
N SER A 480 -12.09 5.68 -2.03
CA SER A 480 -13.11 6.73 -1.94
C SER A 480 -12.98 7.60 -0.68
N GLN A 481 -12.61 7.00 0.45
CA GLN A 481 -12.40 7.75 1.68
C GLN A 481 -11.05 8.46 1.67
N SER A 482 -9.98 7.86 1.13
CA SER A 482 -8.67 8.49 0.94
C SER A 482 -8.76 9.76 0.09
N ALA A 483 -9.59 9.73 -0.97
CA ALA A 483 -9.85 10.91 -1.80
C ALA A 483 -10.48 12.10 -1.03
N LEU A 484 -11.09 11.84 0.12
CA LEU A 484 -11.77 12.84 0.94
C LEU A 484 -11.01 13.19 2.23
N ASN A 485 -10.20 12.26 2.74
CA ASN A 485 -9.49 12.36 4.01
C ASN A 485 -7.99 12.07 3.79
N PRO A 486 -7.15 13.12 3.73
CA PRO A 486 -5.70 12.95 3.62
C PRO A 486 -5.13 12.08 4.74
N GLY A 487 -4.20 11.19 4.39
CA GLY A 487 -3.52 10.25 5.29
C GLY A 487 -4.34 9.01 5.67
N LEU A 488 -5.60 8.90 5.27
CA LEU A 488 -6.43 7.74 5.62
C LEU A 488 -5.92 6.44 4.96
N GLY A 489 -5.52 6.53 3.68
CA GLY A 489 -4.94 5.39 2.97
C GLY A 489 -3.72 4.84 3.70
N THR A 490 -2.80 5.73 4.08
CA THR A 490 -1.60 5.40 4.87
C THR A 490 -1.97 4.79 6.23
N LEU A 491 -2.94 5.36 6.95
CA LEU A 491 -3.40 4.79 8.23
C LEU A 491 -3.85 3.33 8.05
N ILE A 492 -4.69 3.08 7.04
CA ILE A 492 -5.28 1.76 6.82
C ILE A 492 -4.22 0.76 6.38
N GLU A 493 -3.36 1.15 5.44
CA GLU A 493 -2.22 0.33 5.00
C GLU A 493 -1.32 -0.02 6.18
N GLU A 494 -0.90 0.95 7.00
CA GLU A 494 -0.01 0.70 8.14
C GLU A 494 -0.65 -0.13 9.26
N ILE A 495 -1.96 0.00 9.52
CA ILE A 495 -2.65 -0.83 10.51
C ILE A 495 -2.77 -2.29 10.05
N ILE A 496 -2.89 -2.50 8.73
CA ILE A 496 -3.03 -3.82 8.09
C ILE A 496 -1.66 -4.50 7.92
N LEU A 497 -0.63 -3.72 7.56
CA LEU A 497 0.72 -4.19 7.35
C LEU A 497 1.42 -4.34 8.72
N GLU A 498 1.62 -5.59 9.17
CA GLU A 498 2.31 -5.88 10.43
C GLU A 498 3.84 -5.76 10.28
N GLU A 499 4.35 -4.58 9.92
CA GLU A 499 5.79 -4.34 9.88
C GLU A 499 6.34 -4.06 11.28
N SER A 500 7.53 -4.59 11.60
CA SER A 500 8.13 -4.54 12.95
C SER A 500 8.36 -3.15 13.58
N THR A 501 8.19 -2.07 12.80
CA THR A 501 8.32 -0.66 13.23
C THR A 501 7.01 0.11 13.24
N THR A 502 5.93 -0.51 12.75
CA THR A 502 4.61 0.11 12.57
C THR A 502 3.63 -0.30 13.67
N GLN A 503 2.53 0.44 13.77
CA GLN A 503 1.45 0.18 14.71
C GLN A 503 0.39 -0.69 14.03
N SER A 504 0.25 -1.93 14.49
CA SER A 504 -0.64 -2.93 13.90
C SER A 504 -1.87 -3.19 14.78
N LEU A 505 -2.92 -3.74 14.17
CA LEU A 505 -4.13 -4.14 14.88
C LEU A 505 -3.99 -5.54 15.48
N HIS A 506 -4.26 -5.67 16.77
CA HIS A 506 -4.20 -6.94 17.48
C HIS A 506 -5.49 -7.22 18.25
N VAL A 507 -5.78 -8.50 18.46
CA VAL A 507 -6.91 -8.95 19.27
C VAL A 507 -6.44 -9.85 20.42
N ARG A 508 -6.69 -9.44 21.67
CA ARG A 508 -6.29 -10.18 22.88
C ARG A 508 -7.48 -10.54 23.73
N LYS A 509 -7.59 -11.82 24.13
CA LYS A 509 -8.58 -12.28 25.11
C LYS A 509 -8.18 -11.89 26.53
N LEU A 510 -9.11 -11.33 27.29
CA LEU A 510 -8.87 -10.94 28.67
C LEU A 510 -8.90 -12.14 29.63
N ASN A 511 -7.94 -12.17 30.55
CA ASN A 511 -7.82 -13.21 31.58
C ASN A 511 -9.00 -13.16 32.56
N GLN A 512 -9.28 -14.30 33.20
CA GLN A 512 -10.37 -14.40 34.20
C GLN A 512 -10.12 -13.55 35.46
N GLU A 513 -8.87 -13.15 35.73
CA GLU A 513 -8.49 -12.30 36.85
C GLU A 513 -8.60 -10.79 36.56
N THR A 514 -9.00 -10.42 35.33
CA THR A 514 -9.09 -9.02 34.92
C THR A 514 -10.19 -8.29 35.71
N GLU A 515 -9.88 -7.13 36.29
CA GLU A 515 -10.86 -6.32 37.00
C GLU A 515 -11.91 -5.74 36.04
N ILE A 516 -13.18 -5.79 36.44
CA ILE A 516 -14.28 -5.18 35.69
C ILE A 516 -14.14 -3.66 35.75
N LYS A 517 -13.85 -3.05 34.62
CA LYS A 517 -13.61 -1.61 34.45
C LYS A 517 -14.48 -1.06 33.32
N SER A 518 -14.74 0.24 33.36
CA SER A 518 -15.38 0.92 32.22
C SER A 518 -14.42 0.99 31.03
N TRP A 519 -14.96 1.02 29.81
CA TRP A 519 -14.17 1.14 28.58
C TRP A 519 -13.19 2.32 28.63
N LEU A 520 -13.65 3.48 29.12
CA LEU A 520 -12.81 4.66 29.26
C LEU A 520 -11.66 4.46 30.26
N SER A 521 -11.91 3.77 31.39
CA SER A 521 -10.85 3.44 32.34
C SER A 521 -9.88 2.42 31.77
N THR A 522 -10.36 1.43 31.00
CA THR A 522 -9.50 0.44 30.33
C THR A 522 -8.57 1.10 29.32
N ILE A 523 -9.08 2.02 28.49
CA ILE A 523 -8.24 2.82 27.58
C ILE A 523 -7.19 3.61 28.38
N SER A 524 -7.61 4.23 29.48
CA SER A 524 -6.72 5.08 30.27
C SER A 524 -5.57 4.28 30.90
N GLU A 525 -5.87 3.11 31.44
CA GLU A 525 -4.89 2.23 32.07
C GLU A 525 -3.92 1.63 31.06
N LEU A 526 -4.41 1.08 29.95
CA LEU A 526 -3.56 0.46 28.94
C LEU A 526 -2.66 1.48 28.24
N LYS A 527 -3.16 2.71 28.03
CA LYS A 527 -2.36 3.78 27.43
C LYS A 527 -1.43 4.47 28.44
N GLU A 528 -1.70 4.43 29.75
CA GLU A 528 -0.77 4.93 30.78
C GLU A 528 0.36 3.94 31.08
N ASN A 529 0.05 2.65 31.09
CA ASN A 529 0.98 1.59 31.46
C ASN A 529 1.77 1.01 30.26
N GLY A 530 1.33 1.29 29.03
CA GLY A 530 1.96 0.78 27.81
C GLY A 530 1.61 1.58 26.57
N GLU A 531 2.03 1.08 25.42
CA GLU A 531 1.78 1.70 24.10
C GLU A 531 0.47 1.23 23.46
N GLU A 532 -0.38 0.49 24.18
CA GLU A 532 -1.61 -0.09 23.65
C GLU A 532 -2.77 0.93 23.60
N LEU A 533 -3.46 0.98 22.46
CA LEU A 533 -4.67 1.78 22.27
C LEU A 533 -5.88 0.89 21.96
N PRO A 534 -6.74 0.61 22.95
CA PRO A 534 -7.96 -0.14 22.72
C PRO A 534 -8.93 0.64 21.83
N VAL A 535 -9.31 0.05 20.71
CA VAL A 535 -10.19 0.67 19.71
C VAL A 535 -11.54 -0.03 19.60
N GLY A 536 -11.62 -1.34 19.86
CA GLY A 536 -12.84 -2.13 19.76
C GLY A 536 -12.94 -3.23 20.83
N LEU A 537 -14.14 -3.78 21.00
CA LEU A 537 -14.42 -4.82 22.00
C LEU A 537 -15.26 -5.93 21.39
N ILE A 538 -14.84 -7.18 21.58
CA ILE A 538 -15.61 -8.36 21.17
C ILE A 538 -16.11 -9.08 22.42
N ARG A 539 -17.43 -9.21 22.52
CA ARG A 539 -18.07 -9.89 23.65
C ARG A 539 -17.82 -11.38 23.60
N SER A 540 -17.39 -11.95 24.71
CA SER A 540 -17.12 -13.39 24.85
C SER A 540 -18.35 -14.26 24.65
N GLU A 541 -19.50 -13.88 25.24
CA GLU A 541 -20.73 -14.68 25.20
C GLU A 541 -21.41 -14.65 23.83
N SER A 542 -21.47 -13.48 23.21
CA SER A 542 -22.21 -13.29 21.95
C SER A 542 -21.33 -13.35 20.71
N ARG A 543 -20.00 -13.35 20.85
CA ARG A 543 -19.02 -13.18 19.74
C ARG A 543 -19.30 -11.97 18.87
N LYS A 544 -19.89 -10.91 19.45
CA LYS A 544 -20.25 -9.70 18.71
C LYS A 544 -19.24 -8.58 18.94
N LEU A 545 -18.88 -7.89 17.86
CA LEU A 545 -17.95 -6.77 17.83
C LEU A 545 -18.66 -5.44 18.07
N LEU A 546 -18.05 -4.63 18.93
CA LEU A 546 -18.35 -3.23 19.13
C LEU A 546 -17.18 -2.43 18.57
N VAL A 547 -17.41 -1.71 17.47
CA VAL A 547 -16.38 -1.02 16.69
C VAL A 547 -15.84 0.19 17.46
N ASN A 548 -16.73 0.94 18.12
CA ASN A 548 -16.36 2.11 18.91
C ASN A 548 -17.14 2.13 20.24
N PRO A 549 -16.76 1.32 21.24
CA PRO A 549 -17.59 1.07 22.43
C PRO A 549 -17.92 2.32 23.25
N HIS A 550 -19.10 2.36 23.87
CA HIS A 550 -19.52 3.47 24.73
C HIS A 550 -18.55 3.66 25.92
N PRO A 551 -18.18 4.89 26.33
CA PRO A 551 -17.17 5.14 27.36
C PRO A 551 -17.47 4.49 28.72
N GLU A 552 -18.75 4.36 29.06
CA GLU A 552 -19.22 3.77 30.33
C GLU A 552 -19.54 2.28 30.21
N LEU A 553 -19.32 1.66 29.05
CA LEU A 553 -19.53 0.22 28.85
C LEU A 553 -18.57 -0.57 29.74
N LEU A 554 -19.07 -1.58 30.44
CA LEU A 554 -18.23 -2.45 31.27
C LEU A 554 -17.52 -3.50 30.42
N VAL A 555 -16.21 -3.65 30.66
CA VAL A 555 -15.37 -4.70 30.07
C VAL A 555 -15.35 -5.89 31.01
N ASN A 556 -15.77 -7.05 30.50
CA ASN A 556 -15.90 -8.26 31.31
C ASN A 556 -14.69 -9.20 31.10
N PRO A 557 -14.34 -10.02 32.10
CA PRO A 557 -13.34 -11.07 31.92
C PRO A 557 -13.75 -12.02 30.78
N GLY A 558 -12.78 -12.44 29.96
CA GLY A 558 -13.01 -13.29 28.80
C GLY A 558 -13.36 -12.55 27.51
N ASP A 559 -13.77 -11.28 27.55
CA ASP A 559 -13.95 -10.45 26.36
C ASP A 559 -12.63 -10.30 25.60
N ARG A 560 -12.68 -10.10 24.27
CA ARG A 560 -11.49 -9.84 23.46
C ARG A 560 -11.38 -8.34 23.18
N LEU A 561 -10.23 -7.75 23.48
CA LEU A 561 -9.92 -6.36 23.16
C LEU A 561 -9.31 -6.30 21.77
N VAL A 562 -9.83 -5.40 20.93
CA VAL A 562 -9.20 -4.98 19.68
C VAL A 562 -8.40 -3.71 19.99
N PHE A 563 -7.10 -3.72 19.75
CA PHE A 563 -6.21 -2.61 20.10
C PHE A 563 -5.13 -2.41 19.05
N ILE A 564 -4.63 -1.19 18.97
CA ILE A 564 -3.49 -0.81 18.12
C ILE A 564 -2.24 -0.74 19.02
N ALA A 565 -1.17 -1.41 18.62
CA ALA A 565 0.11 -1.42 19.32
C ALA A 565 1.26 -1.78 18.36
N PRO A 566 2.53 -1.49 18.69
CA PRO A 566 3.66 -1.98 17.90
C PRO A 566 3.82 -3.50 18.05
N VAL A 567 4.24 -4.17 16.97
CA VAL A 567 4.34 -5.65 16.84
C VAL A 567 5.06 -6.33 18.02
N LYS A 568 6.16 -5.75 18.53
CA LYS A 568 6.95 -6.30 19.65
C LYS A 568 6.18 -6.40 20.97
N SER A 569 5.14 -5.59 21.14
CA SER A 569 4.28 -5.61 22.34
C SER A 569 3.31 -6.79 22.31
N ALA A 570 2.97 -7.30 21.12
CA ALA A 570 1.98 -8.36 20.91
C ALA A 570 2.59 -9.78 20.91
N GLU A 571 3.82 -9.94 20.41
CA GLU A 571 4.57 -11.21 20.47
C GLU A 571 4.76 -11.73 21.90
N LEU A 572 4.83 -10.80 22.86
CA LEU A 572 4.91 -11.09 24.29
C LEU A 572 3.70 -11.85 24.87
N GLN A 573 2.57 -11.92 24.15
CA GLN A 573 1.28 -12.30 24.78
C GLN A 573 0.37 -13.19 23.94
N ASN A 574 0.72 -13.49 22.68
CA ASN A 574 -0.05 -14.42 21.83
C ASN A 574 0.34 -15.89 22.10
N GLY A 575 0.01 -16.41 23.29
CA GLY A 575 -0.27 -17.84 23.53
C GLY A 575 0.77 -18.92 23.16
N PHE A 576 1.93 -18.58 22.63
CA PHE A 576 3.07 -19.48 22.51
C PHE A 576 3.83 -19.42 23.83
N GLU A 577 3.61 -20.42 24.69
CA GLU A 577 4.62 -20.79 25.68
C GLU A 577 5.84 -21.30 24.91
N GLU A 578 6.65 -20.38 24.35
CA GLU A 578 8.05 -20.68 24.13
C GLU A 578 8.73 -20.65 25.49
N ASP A 579 9.10 -21.84 25.94
CA ASP A 579 10.01 -22.09 27.04
C ASP A 579 11.39 -21.50 26.70
N SER A 580 11.51 -20.18 26.72
CA SER A 580 12.79 -19.49 26.75
C SER A 580 12.65 -18.13 27.45
N ASN A 581 13.04 -18.14 28.74
CA ASN A 581 13.32 -16.96 29.54
C ASN A 581 14.35 -16.07 28.83
N ASP A 582 13.94 -15.20 27.91
CA ASP A 582 14.87 -14.27 27.29
C ASP A 582 14.45 -12.79 27.26
N GLU A 583 13.45 -12.42 28.06
CA GLU A 583 13.24 -11.01 28.43
C GLU A 583 14.04 -10.63 29.67
N ILE A 584 14.93 -9.66 29.51
CA ILE A 584 15.63 -9.03 30.63
C ILE A 584 14.66 -8.03 31.23
N ASP A 585 13.90 -8.47 32.23
CA ASP A 585 13.34 -7.55 33.22
C ASP A 585 14.44 -6.60 33.70
N GLU A 586 14.21 -5.29 33.58
CA GLU A 586 15.08 -4.27 34.19
C GLU A 586 14.99 -4.32 35.71
N ILE A 587 15.60 -5.33 36.32
CA ILE A 587 15.80 -5.37 37.77
C ILE A 587 17.14 -4.68 38.08
N GLN A 588 17.08 -3.37 38.40
CA GLN A 588 18.21 -2.70 39.05
C GLN A 588 18.41 -3.26 40.47
N VAL A 589 19.14 -4.36 40.59
CA VAL A 589 19.66 -4.83 41.88
C VAL A 589 21.12 -4.38 42.03
N ASP A 590 21.36 -3.38 42.88
CA ASP A 590 22.71 -2.95 43.26
C ASP A 590 23.32 -3.98 44.24
N VAL A 591 23.76 -5.12 43.70
CA VAL A 591 24.44 -6.17 44.48
C VAL A 591 25.90 -5.79 44.66
N LYS A 592 26.31 -5.43 45.88
CA LYS A 592 27.73 -5.26 46.21
C LYS A 592 28.44 -6.62 46.14
N PRO A 593 29.55 -6.75 45.38
CA PRO A 593 30.26 -8.01 45.23
C PRO A 593 30.85 -8.48 46.57
N SER A 594 30.86 -9.80 46.79
CA SER A 594 31.49 -10.39 47.98
C SER A 594 33.00 -10.09 48.01
N ALA A 595 33.59 -10.03 49.20
CA ALA A 595 35.03 -9.76 49.37
C ALA A 595 35.91 -10.80 48.66
N GLU A 596 35.41 -12.03 48.50
CA GLU A 596 36.07 -13.11 47.77
C GLU A 596 36.00 -12.90 46.26
N ALA A 597 34.85 -12.47 45.73
CA ALA A 597 34.67 -12.16 44.31
C ALA A 597 35.55 -10.97 43.86
N GLU A 598 35.64 -9.93 44.70
CA GLU A 598 36.52 -8.77 44.46
C GLU A 598 38.01 -9.16 44.50
N LYS A 599 38.40 -10.10 45.37
CA LYS A 599 39.77 -10.61 45.44
C LYS A 599 40.16 -11.38 44.17
N LEU A 600 39.27 -12.25 43.68
CA LEU A 600 39.46 -13.01 42.44
C LEU A 600 39.50 -12.09 41.20
N PHE A 601 38.61 -11.09 41.15
CA PHE A 601 38.61 -10.08 40.08
C PHE A 601 39.92 -9.29 40.03
N ARG A 602 40.45 -8.84 41.17
CA ARG A 602 41.74 -8.14 41.24
C ARG A 602 42.92 -9.03 40.84
N MET A 603 42.84 -10.34 41.12
CA MET A 603 43.84 -11.30 40.68
C MET A 603 43.84 -11.45 39.16
N GLY A 604 42.65 -11.61 38.55
CA GLY A 604 42.50 -11.65 37.08
C GLY A 604 43.00 -10.37 36.38
N LEU A 605 42.74 -9.19 36.95
CA LEU A 605 43.27 -7.92 36.42
C LEU A 605 44.80 -7.80 36.49
N LYS A 606 45.43 -8.48 37.45
CA LYS A 606 46.89 -8.50 37.57
C LYS A 606 47.51 -9.42 36.53
N LEU A 607 46.86 -10.55 36.24
CA LEU A 607 47.30 -11.55 35.27
C LEU A 607 47.14 -11.06 33.82
N ILE A 608 46.08 -10.29 33.50
CA ILE A 608 45.90 -9.65 32.18
C ILE A 608 47.09 -8.75 31.74
N LYS A 609 47.91 -8.27 32.69
CA LYS A 609 49.05 -7.41 32.35
C LYS A 609 50.24 -8.17 31.74
N ASN A 610 50.29 -9.48 31.86
CA ASN A 610 51.28 -10.34 31.24
C ASN A 610 50.61 -11.13 30.10
N GLU A 611 51.20 -11.13 28.91
CA GLU A 611 50.58 -11.76 27.73
C GLU A 611 50.55 -13.30 27.78
N ASP A 612 51.33 -13.92 28.66
CA ASP A 612 51.40 -15.38 28.78
C ASP A 612 50.37 -15.99 29.76
N ASP A 613 49.67 -15.17 30.56
CA ASP A 613 48.81 -15.63 31.66
C ASP A 613 47.29 -15.48 31.37
N TYR A 614 46.89 -15.33 30.09
CA TYR A 614 45.49 -15.07 29.74
C TYR A 614 44.53 -16.23 30.10
N GLU A 615 44.98 -17.48 30.05
CA GLU A 615 44.15 -18.64 30.46
C GLU A 615 43.86 -18.61 31.98
N GLU A 616 44.87 -18.31 32.78
CA GLU A 616 44.72 -18.17 34.23
C GLU A 616 43.85 -16.96 34.60
N ALA A 617 43.97 -15.87 33.84
CA ALA A 617 43.11 -14.70 33.98
C ALA A 617 41.64 -15.05 33.64
N TYR A 618 41.40 -15.84 32.59
CA TYR A 618 40.06 -16.31 32.23
C TYR A 618 39.43 -17.10 33.38
N HIS A 619 40.17 -18.05 33.95
CA HIS A 619 39.70 -18.83 35.10
C HIS A 619 39.37 -17.94 36.31
N CYS A 620 40.19 -16.93 36.60
CA CYS A 620 39.93 -15.99 37.70
C CYS A 620 38.66 -15.17 37.47
N PHE A 621 38.44 -14.66 36.25
CA PHE A 621 37.21 -13.93 35.94
C PHE A 621 35.99 -14.85 35.91
N HIS A 622 36.13 -16.09 35.44
CA HIS A 622 35.06 -17.09 35.45
C HIS A 622 34.61 -17.41 36.88
N GLN A 623 35.56 -17.66 37.79
CA GLN A 623 35.25 -17.87 39.20
C GLN A 623 34.62 -16.63 39.85
N ALA A 624 35.10 -15.42 39.55
CA ALA A 624 34.50 -14.18 40.04
C ALA A 624 33.10 -13.93 39.45
N ALA A 625 32.83 -14.34 38.21
CA ALA A 625 31.54 -14.21 37.54
C ALA A 625 30.48 -15.15 38.14
N ILE A 626 30.86 -16.38 38.50
CA ILE A 626 30.02 -17.31 39.27
C ILE A 626 29.63 -16.69 40.61
N LEU A 627 30.54 -15.96 41.26
CA LEU A 627 30.25 -15.19 42.48
C LEU A 627 29.54 -13.86 42.21
N HIS A 628 28.83 -13.74 41.09
CA HIS A 628 28.02 -12.59 40.67
C HIS A 628 28.79 -11.26 40.50
N HIS A 629 30.10 -11.29 40.23
CA HIS A 629 30.88 -10.07 40.02
C HIS A 629 30.64 -9.47 38.63
N THR A 630 29.85 -8.39 38.55
CA THR A 630 29.44 -7.76 37.28
C THR A 630 30.59 -7.36 36.37
N ARG A 631 31.69 -6.80 36.90
CA ARG A 631 32.86 -6.43 36.07
C ARG A 631 33.66 -7.63 35.59
N ALA A 632 33.59 -8.77 36.29
CA ALA A 632 34.25 -9.99 35.86
C ALA A 632 33.50 -10.62 34.69
N LYS A 633 32.16 -10.66 34.76
CA LYS A 633 31.27 -11.03 33.65
C LYS A 633 31.53 -10.19 32.40
N TYR A 634 31.68 -8.87 32.54
CA TYR A 634 32.04 -8.00 31.42
C TYR A 634 33.42 -8.36 30.82
N ASN A 635 34.43 -8.60 31.65
CA ASN A 635 35.76 -8.98 31.18
C ASN A 635 35.79 -10.38 30.52
N LEU A 636 34.97 -11.34 30.97
CA LEU A 636 34.79 -12.62 30.27
C LEU A 636 34.18 -12.43 28.88
N GLY A 637 33.18 -11.55 28.77
CA GLY A 637 32.60 -11.17 27.48
C GLY A 637 33.66 -10.64 26.52
N LEU A 638 34.59 -9.80 27.00
CA LEU A 638 35.72 -9.29 26.22
C LEU A 638 36.76 -10.36 25.88
N MET A 639 37.02 -11.31 26.77
CA MET A 639 38.01 -12.37 26.51
C MET A 639 37.49 -13.36 25.45
N ASN A 640 36.21 -13.75 25.53
CA ASN A 640 35.55 -14.56 24.51
C ASN A 640 35.40 -13.82 23.17
N PHE A 641 35.19 -12.49 23.20
CA PHE A 641 35.14 -11.68 21.98
C PHE A 641 36.49 -11.62 21.26
N ASN A 642 37.56 -11.38 22.02
CA ASN A 642 38.90 -11.17 21.48
C ASN A 642 39.70 -12.47 21.29
N GLY A 643 39.21 -13.60 21.77
CA GLY A 643 39.94 -14.88 21.77
C GLY A 643 41.19 -14.85 22.67
N LYS A 644 41.15 -14.12 23.80
CA LYS A 644 42.29 -13.99 24.72
C LYS A 644 42.15 -15.00 25.86
N GLY A 645 42.99 -16.05 25.88
CA GLY A 645 42.96 -17.11 26.89
C GLY A 645 41.87 -18.16 26.68
N VAL A 646 41.04 -18.01 25.65
CA VAL A 646 40.00 -18.94 25.18
C VAL A 646 39.79 -18.74 23.68
N GLU A 647 39.21 -19.72 22.98
CA GLU A 647 38.84 -19.56 21.58
C GLU A 647 37.77 -18.46 21.42
N ARG A 648 37.83 -17.74 20.28
CA ARG A 648 36.89 -16.67 19.99
C ARG A 648 35.48 -17.24 19.83
N ASN A 649 34.56 -16.81 20.68
CA ASN A 649 33.17 -17.23 20.66
C ASN A 649 32.24 -16.02 20.89
N LEU A 650 31.52 -15.63 19.83
CA LEU A 650 30.63 -14.47 19.86
C LEU A 650 29.34 -14.75 20.64
N ASP A 651 28.84 -15.98 20.64
CA ASP A 651 27.64 -16.37 21.40
C ASP A 651 27.94 -16.37 22.91
N GLU A 652 29.10 -16.89 23.29
CA GLU A 652 29.55 -16.88 24.69
C GLU A 652 29.89 -15.46 25.15
N SER A 653 30.48 -14.65 24.27
CA SER A 653 30.70 -13.21 24.50
C SER A 653 29.38 -12.45 24.73
N TYR A 654 28.38 -12.69 23.88
CA TYR A 654 27.04 -12.11 24.00
C TYR A 654 26.36 -12.51 25.31
N HIS A 655 26.43 -13.80 25.67
CA HIS A 655 25.90 -14.32 26.93
C HIS A 655 26.49 -13.58 28.14
N TRP A 656 27.82 -13.45 28.21
CA TRP A 656 28.49 -12.78 29.33
C TRP A 656 28.25 -11.27 29.38
N PHE A 657 28.15 -10.59 28.23
CA PHE A 657 27.76 -9.18 28.19
C PHE A 657 26.32 -8.97 28.63
N ARG A 658 25.42 -9.87 28.26
CA ARG A 658 24.01 -9.83 28.65
C ARG A 658 23.85 -9.98 30.16
N GLU A 659 24.52 -10.97 30.71
CA GLU A 659 24.60 -11.20 32.15
C GLU A 659 25.19 -9.97 32.87
N ALA A 660 26.27 -9.37 32.39
CA ALA A 660 26.84 -8.17 32.99
C ALA A 660 25.94 -6.92 32.86
N ALA A 661 25.18 -6.80 31.76
CA ALA A 661 24.25 -5.70 31.53
C ALA A 661 23.02 -5.78 32.45
N LYS A 662 22.54 -7.00 32.73
CA LYS A 662 21.45 -7.27 33.69
C LYS A 662 21.76 -6.70 35.08
N TYR A 663 23.02 -6.77 35.52
CA TYR A 663 23.47 -6.22 36.81
C TYR A 663 24.06 -4.79 36.70
N GLY A 664 23.59 -3.99 35.72
CA GLY A 664 23.83 -2.54 35.68
C GLY A 664 25.18 -2.07 35.11
N SER A 665 25.97 -2.94 34.47
CA SER A 665 27.20 -2.50 33.81
C SER A 665 26.90 -1.71 32.53
N LYS A 666 27.05 -0.38 32.59
CA LYS A 666 26.91 0.51 31.43
C LYS A 666 27.82 0.10 30.26
N ASN A 667 29.05 -0.33 30.55
CA ASN A 667 30.00 -0.78 29.54
C ASN A 667 29.56 -2.11 28.89
N ALA A 668 28.97 -3.02 29.68
CA ALA A 668 28.42 -4.26 29.15
C ALA A 668 27.18 -4.01 28.29
N ARG A 669 26.32 -3.05 28.67
CA ARG A 669 25.14 -2.67 27.87
C ARG A 669 25.54 -2.07 26.52
N LYS A 670 26.61 -1.27 26.46
CA LYS A 670 27.19 -0.78 25.20
C LYS A 670 27.78 -1.91 24.35
N ALA A 671 28.64 -2.74 24.95
CA ALA A 671 29.24 -3.89 24.27
C ALA A 671 28.18 -4.87 23.76
N LEU A 672 27.12 -5.13 24.53
CA LEU A 672 26.00 -5.99 24.14
C LEU A 672 25.29 -5.49 22.88
N LYS A 673 25.04 -4.17 22.77
CA LYS A 673 24.45 -3.58 21.57
C LYS A 673 25.33 -3.84 20.34
N SER A 674 26.64 -3.65 20.47
CA SER A 674 27.59 -3.86 19.36
C SER A 674 27.80 -5.34 19.02
N THR A 675 27.93 -6.22 20.02
CA THR A 675 28.06 -7.67 19.79
C THR A 675 26.81 -8.23 19.14
N ARG A 676 25.63 -7.70 19.45
CA ARG A 676 24.37 -8.02 18.75
C ARG A 676 24.42 -7.62 17.27
N VAL A 677 24.93 -6.43 16.96
CA VAL A 677 25.12 -5.96 15.58
C VAL A 677 26.10 -6.86 14.83
N LEU A 678 27.27 -7.15 15.41
CA LEU A 678 28.28 -8.04 14.83
C LEU A 678 27.80 -9.49 14.65
N ARG A 679 26.96 -10.00 15.58
CA ARG A 679 26.34 -11.33 15.48
C ARG A 679 25.35 -11.41 14.32
N LYS A 680 24.50 -10.38 14.16
CA LYS A 680 23.55 -10.28 13.03
C LYS A 680 24.28 -10.15 11.69
N ILE A 681 25.37 -9.38 11.65
CA ILE A 681 26.22 -9.23 10.45
C ILE A 681 26.80 -10.59 10.00
N ARG A 682 27.19 -11.47 10.93
CA ARG A 682 27.71 -12.81 10.59
C ARG A 682 26.64 -13.87 10.30
N MET A 683 25.39 -13.68 10.77
CA MET A 683 24.30 -14.63 10.55
C MET A 683 23.60 -14.43 9.18
N ASN A 684 23.57 -13.20 8.64
CA ASN A 684 22.95 -12.88 7.35
C ASN A 684 23.92 -13.03 6.16
N THR A 685 24.56 -14.19 5.99
CA THR A 685 25.38 -14.47 4.80
C THR A 685 24.62 -15.33 3.78
N VAL A 686 23.52 -14.81 3.26
CA VAL A 686 23.04 -15.09 1.89
C VAL A 686 22.47 -13.79 1.34
N GLU A 687 22.82 -13.51 0.10
CA GLU A 687 22.64 -12.28 -0.66
C GLU A 687 21.24 -11.66 -0.45
N HIS A 688 21.18 -10.56 0.30
CA HIS A 688 20.17 -9.54 0.10
C HIS A 688 20.91 -8.31 -0.42
N GLU A 689 20.47 -7.80 -1.57
CA GLU A 689 21.01 -6.62 -2.22
C GLU A 689 21.20 -5.48 -1.20
N THR A 690 22.47 -5.17 -0.93
CA THR A 690 22.93 -4.08 -0.08
C THR A 690 23.93 -3.26 -0.89
N PRO A 691 24.03 -1.94 -0.64
CA PRO A 691 24.76 -1.03 -1.51
C PRO A 691 26.24 -1.41 -1.57
N GLU A 692 26.69 -1.91 -2.73
CA GLU A 692 28.11 -1.97 -3.04
C GLU A 692 28.62 -0.54 -3.13
N PHE A 693 29.68 -0.23 -2.40
CA PHE A 693 30.44 0.99 -2.64
C PHE A 693 30.82 1.05 -4.13
N ASP A 694 30.99 2.26 -4.68
CA ASP A 694 31.37 2.43 -6.09
C ASP A 694 32.55 1.51 -6.45
N THR A 695 32.26 0.48 -7.26
CA THR A 695 33.21 -0.58 -7.61
C THR A 695 34.40 -0.04 -8.41
N GLU A 696 34.20 1.06 -9.15
CA GLU A 696 35.27 1.77 -9.84
C GLU A 696 36.18 2.51 -8.85
N LEU A 697 35.61 3.08 -7.78
CA LEU A 697 36.36 3.74 -6.71
C LEU A 697 37.17 2.72 -5.89
N VAL A 698 36.50 1.69 -5.37
CA VAL A 698 37.11 0.62 -4.56
C VAL A 698 38.20 -0.11 -5.34
N GLY A 699 37.96 -0.43 -6.62
CA GLY A 699 38.92 -1.13 -7.47
C GLY A 699 40.20 -0.34 -7.78
N ARG A 700 40.21 0.98 -7.55
CA ARG A 700 41.38 1.86 -7.76
C ARG A 700 42.18 2.15 -6.48
N MET A 701 41.66 1.80 -5.32
CA MET A 701 42.30 2.09 -4.02
C MET A 701 43.42 1.09 -3.69
N THR A 702 44.46 1.57 -3.02
CA THR A 702 45.48 0.70 -2.38
C THR A 702 44.92 0.05 -1.11
N LYS A 703 45.56 -1.00 -0.60
CA LYS A 703 45.16 -1.64 0.67
C LYS A 703 45.12 -0.68 1.86
N GLU A 704 46.05 0.27 1.92
CA GLU A 704 46.07 1.32 2.95
C GLU A 704 44.89 2.29 2.79
N GLN A 705 44.54 2.65 1.55
CA GLN A 705 43.39 3.49 1.25
C GLN A 705 42.04 2.79 1.50
N LEU A 706 41.96 1.48 1.26
CA LEU A 706 40.77 0.67 1.55
C LEU A 706 40.52 0.57 3.06
N PHE A 707 41.55 0.33 3.85
CA PHE A 707 41.43 0.33 5.31
C PHE A 707 41.03 1.70 5.85
N TRP A 708 41.62 2.77 5.30
CA TRP A 708 41.25 4.14 5.67
C TRP A 708 39.80 4.45 5.30
N PHE A 709 39.34 4.05 4.11
CA PHE A 709 37.96 4.25 3.68
C PHE A 709 36.98 3.46 4.55
N ALA A 710 37.28 2.19 4.85
CA ALA A 710 36.50 1.39 5.80
C ALA A 710 36.43 2.04 7.19
N SER A 711 37.55 2.62 7.66
CA SER A 711 37.60 3.36 8.92
C SER A 711 36.73 4.62 8.89
N ALA A 712 36.72 5.35 7.77
CA ALA A 712 35.87 6.53 7.57
C ALA A 712 34.37 6.18 7.52
N VAL A 713 34.01 5.04 6.89
CA VAL A 713 32.64 4.52 6.89
C VAL A 713 32.20 4.14 8.30
N VAL A 714 33.04 3.42 9.05
CA VAL A 714 32.76 3.08 10.45
C VAL A 714 32.66 4.35 11.30
N ALA A 715 33.51 5.35 11.08
CA ALA A 715 33.40 6.62 11.80
C ALA A 715 32.07 7.34 11.50
N MET A 716 31.62 7.33 10.24
CA MET A 716 30.39 7.98 9.81
C MET A 716 29.16 7.34 10.45
N VAL A 717 29.00 6.02 10.33
CA VAL A 717 27.87 5.27 10.92
C VAL A 717 27.86 5.34 12.45
N MET A 718 29.00 5.64 13.08
CA MET A 718 29.08 5.71 14.55
C MET A 718 28.93 7.14 15.09
N ALA A 719 28.72 8.14 14.22
CA ALA A 719 28.68 9.55 14.60
C ALA A 719 27.40 9.95 15.36
N ASP A 720 26.28 9.32 15.06
CA ASP A 720 24.92 9.69 15.50
C ASP A 720 24.44 8.95 16.78
N GLU A 721 25.26 8.06 17.35
CA GLU A 721 24.92 7.18 18.48
C GLU A 721 23.73 6.22 18.24
N HIS A 722 23.20 6.11 17.01
CA HIS A 722 22.06 5.27 16.66
C HIS A 722 22.23 4.55 15.31
N ILE A 723 22.56 3.26 15.33
CA ILE A 723 22.76 2.51 14.07
C ILE A 723 21.43 1.93 13.55
N ASP A 724 20.93 2.50 12.44
CA ASP A 724 19.76 2.03 11.68
C ASP A 724 20.03 0.66 11.01
N LEU A 725 18.98 -0.03 10.56
CA LEU A 725 19.10 -1.25 9.76
C LEU A 725 19.91 -1.04 8.47
N HIS A 726 19.71 0.08 7.77
CA HIS A 726 20.39 0.35 6.50
C HIS A 726 21.88 0.66 6.69
N GLU A 727 22.26 1.32 7.79
CA GLU A 727 23.65 1.61 8.13
C GLU A 727 24.47 0.36 8.51
N ARG A 728 23.80 -0.68 9.04
CA ARG A 728 24.46 -1.97 9.33
C ARG A 728 25.00 -2.63 8.07
N SER A 729 24.34 -2.43 6.93
CA SER A 729 24.81 -2.96 5.65
C SER A 729 26.14 -2.31 5.24
N PHE A 730 26.30 -1.01 5.48
CA PHE A 730 27.56 -0.29 5.22
C PHE A 730 28.68 -0.72 6.17
N LEU A 731 28.39 -1.00 7.44
CA LEU A 731 29.37 -1.58 8.36
C LEU A 731 29.84 -2.97 7.89
N HIS A 732 28.91 -3.80 7.41
CA HIS A 732 29.25 -5.11 6.84
C HIS A 732 30.14 -4.97 5.60
N SER A 733 29.73 -4.13 4.65
CA SER A 733 30.51 -3.88 3.44
C SER A 733 31.89 -3.31 3.76
N ALA A 734 32.00 -2.38 4.73
CA ALA A 734 33.28 -1.79 5.15
C ALA A 734 34.24 -2.83 5.74
N ILE A 735 33.73 -3.76 6.56
CA ILE A 735 34.54 -4.86 7.10
C ILE A 735 35.01 -5.80 5.99
N ARG A 736 34.18 -6.05 4.96
CA ARG A 736 34.54 -6.92 3.81
C ARG A 736 35.56 -6.29 2.86
N LEU A 737 35.74 -4.96 2.87
CA LEU A 737 36.76 -4.30 2.05
C LEU A 737 38.20 -4.59 2.51
N VAL A 738 38.36 -5.10 3.73
CA VAL A 738 39.66 -5.29 4.37
C VAL A 738 39.98 -6.78 4.43
N ASP A 739 41.13 -7.18 3.89
CA ASP A 739 41.56 -8.59 3.89
C ASP A 739 42.40 -8.98 5.13
N ASP A 740 43.03 -8.02 5.80
CA ASP A 740 43.92 -8.28 6.94
C ASP A 740 43.12 -8.52 8.23
N THR A 741 43.27 -9.72 8.78
CA THR A 741 42.57 -10.16 10.00
C THR A 741 42.85 -9.25 11.21
N LYS A 742 44.04 -8.61 11.28
CA LYS A 742 44.35 -7.65 12.36
C LYS A 742 43.60 -6.34 12.20
N GLN A 743 43.47 -5.85 10.97
CA GLN A 743 42.76 -4.61 10.65
C GLN A 743 41.24 -4.79 10.80
N ILE A 744 40.71 -5.95 10.39
CA ILE A 744 39.31 -6.32 10.66
C ILE A 744 39.04 -6.32 12.16
N GLN A 745 39.94 -6.93 12.94
CA GLN A 745 39.79 -6.99 14.40
C GLN A 745 39.80 -5.60 15.03
N GLU A 746 40.64 -4.69 14.53
CA GLU A 746 40.68 -3.30 14.98
C GLU A 746 39.36 -2.56 14.71
N LEU A 747 38.79 -2.69 13.50
CA LEU A 747 37.48 -2.11 13.16
C LEU A 747 36.34 -2.70 14.02
N GLU A 748 36.32 -4.02 14.20
CA GLU A 748 35.36 -4.71 15.07
C GLU A 748 35.47 -4.22 16.54
N GLU A 749 36.68 -3.89 17.01
CA GLU A 749 36.92 -3.36 18.36
C GLU A 749 36.39 -1.94 18.54
N TYR A 750 36.56 -1.06 17.54
CA TYR A 750 35.99 0.29 17.54
C TYR A 750 34.45 0.26 17.54
N ILE A 751 33.85 -0.59 16.71
CA ILE A 751 32.40 -0.83 16.70
C ILE A 751 31.92 -1.36 18.07
N LEU A 752 32.68 -2.26 18.70
CA LEU A 752 32.35 -2.78 20.02
C LEU A 752 32.38 -1.72 21.12
N ARG A 753 33.31 -0.76 21.02
CA ARG A 753 33.49 0.30 22.02
C ARG A 753 32.59 1.51 21.81
N TRP A 754 31.82 1.56 20.72
CA TRP A 754 31.09 2.75 20.29
C TRP A 754 32.03 3.97 20.18
N GLN A 755 33.14 3.79 19.48
CA GLN A 755 34.15 4.82 19.27
C GLN A 755 34.46 4.94 17.78
N ALA A 756 34.57 6.17 17.28
CA ALA A 756 35.02 6.43 15.92
C ALA A 756 36.52 6.10 15.78
N PRO A 757 36.94 5.34 14.74
CA PRO A 757 38.35 5.13 14.44
C PRO A 757 39.07 6.46 14.19
N PRO A 758 40.33 6.63 14.64
CA PRO A 758 41.12 7.81 14.30
C PRO A 758 41.45 7.82 12.79
N LEU A 759 41.23 8.96 12.14
CA LEU A 759 41.52 9.15 10.71
C LEU A 759 42.82 9.94 10.52
N GLU A 760 43.84 9.30 9.92
CA GLU A 760 45.15 9.91 9.64
C GLU A 760 45.19 10.56 8.24
N GLU A 761 46.13 11.46 7.99
CA GLU A 761 46.31 12.11 6.68
C GLU A 761 46.70 11.10 5.59
N ILE A 762 45.92 11.05 4.51
CA ILE A 762 46.16 10.15 3.38
C ILE A 762 45.92 10.88 2.05
N LYS A 763 46.69 10.50 1.02
CA LYS A 763 46.61 11.14 -0.31
C LYS A 763 45.71 10.33 -1.24
N PHE A 764 44.68 10.99 -1.77
CA PHE A 764 43.82 10.50 -2.86
C PHE A 764 43.98 11.35 -4.12
N SER A 765 43.61 10.81 -5.29
CA SER A 765 43.52 11.61 -6.51
C SER A 765 42.33 12.57 -6.44
N LYS A 766 42.35 13.68 -7.20
CA LYS A 766 41.26 14.69 -7.13
C LYS A 766 39.87 14.07 -7.41
N LYS A 767 39.77 13.17 -8.40
CA LYS A 767 38.51 12.48 -8.75
C LYS A 767 38.04 11.56 -7.61
N ASP A 768 38.97 10.84 -6.99
CA ASP A 768 38.64 9.86 -5.95
C ASP A 768 38.24 10.55 -4.64
N LYS A 769 38.81 11.73 -4.35
CA LYS A 769 38.40 12.58 -3.21
C LYS A 769 36.92 12.97 -3.28
N GLU A 770 36.45 13.39 -4.45
CA GLU A 770 35.06 13.81 -4.67
C GLU A 770 34.10 12.61 -4.55
N GLN A 771 34.41 11.49 -5.20
CA GLN A 771 33.59 10.26 -5.14
C GLN A 771 33.55 9.64 -3.72
N LEU A 772 34.64 9.76 -2.97
CA LEU A 772 34.72 9.30 -1.59
C LEU A 772 33.79 10.11 -0.68
N LEU A 773 33.84 11.45 -0.77
CA LEU A 773 32.94 12.30 0.02
C LEU A 773 31.47 12.12 -0.36
N GLU A 774 31.17 11.92 -1.65
CA GLU A 774 29.80 11.63 -2.07
C GLU A 774 29.31 10.30 -1.52
N SER A 775 30.18 9.28 -1.49
CA SER A 775 29.86 7.97 -0.88
C SER A 775 29.59 8.11 0.62
N LEU A 776 30.40 8.90 1.34
CA LEU A 776 30.18 9.16 2.77
C LEU A 776 28.94 10.00 3.04
N LEU A 777 28.62 10.97 2.19
CA LEU A 777 27.38 11.74 2.28
C LEU A 777 26.15 10.86 2.02
N ASN A 778 26.24 9.91 1.09
CA ASN A 778 25.17 8.94 0.88
C ASN A 778 24.91 8.17 2.18
N ILE A 779 25.96 7.68 2.83
CA ILE A 779 25.84 6.96 4.12
C ILE A 779 25.19 7.85 5.18
N ALA A 780 25.70 9.07 5.37
CA ALA A 780 25.19 10.03 6.36
C ALA A 780 23.79 10.60 6.05
N THR A 781 23.17 10.21 4.94
CA THR A 781 21.80 10.65 4.59
C THR A 781 20.85 9.48 4.34
N VAL A 782 21.33 8.24 4.50
CA VAL A 782 20.56 7.00 4.26
C VAL A 782 19.44 6.83 5.28
N ASP A 783 19.68 7.19 6.53
CA ASP A 783 18.70 7.20 7.62
C ASP A 783 17.66 8.32 7.47
N ARG A 784 17.77 9.14 6.40
CA ARG A 784 16.90 10.28 6.08
C ARG A 784 16.99 11.38 7.15
N SER A 785 18.06 11.36 7.94
CA SER A 785 18.49 12.38 8.87
C SER A 785 19.90 12.87 8.45
N PHE A 786 20.34 14.02 8.96
CA PHE A 786 21.70 14.51 8.75
C PHE A 786 22.01 15.43 9.93
N ASP A 787 22.75 14.90 10.89
CA ASP A 787 23.01 15.53 12.18
C ASP A 787 24.24 16.46 12.11
N GLU A 788 24.27 17.48 12.97
CA GLU A 788 25.42 18.38 13.11
C GLU A 788 26.74 17.63 13.39
N ARG A 789 26.68 16.44 14.02
CA ARG A 789 27.85 15.58 14.28
C ARG A 789 28.43 14.96 13.01
N GLU A 790 27.58 14.53 12.09
CA GLU A 790 27.97 13.95 10.80
C GLU A 790 28.54 15.03 9.89
N GLU A 791 27.92 16.22 9.90
CA GLU A 791 28.47 17.41 9.23
C GLU A 791 29.88 17.74 9.74
N GLN A 792 30.06 17.79 11.06
CA GLN A 792 31.37 18.06 11.67
C GLN A 792 32.39 16.99 11.30
N LEU A 793 31.98 15.72 11.22
CA LEU A 793 32.86 14.64 10.82
C LEU A 793 33.24 14.75 9.33
N LEU A 794 32.30 15.09 8.45
CA LEU A 794 32.58 15.36 7.04
C LEU A 794 33.56 16.53 6.85
N TYR A 795 33.46 17.60 7.65
CA TYR A 795 34.47 18.68 7.66
C TYR A 795 35.84 18.19 8.11
N GLN A 796 35.91 17.35 9.14
CA GLN A 796 37.17 16.76 9.60
C GLN A 796 37.80 15.88 8.51
N ILE A 797 36.99 15.01 7.89
CA ILE A 797 37.41 14.14 6.79
C ILE A 797 37.93 14.96 5.61
N ALA A 798 37.20 16.00 5.19
CA ALA A 798 37.61 16.90 4.11
C ALA A 798 38.94 17.61 4.39
N THR A 799 39.20 17.96 5.65
CA THR A 799 40.47 18.56 6.08
C THR A 799 41.62 17.55 6.00
N VAL A 800 41.39 16.32 6.46
CA VAL A 800 42.38 15.23 6.46
C VAL A 800 42.78 14.79 5.05
N ILE A 801 41.85 14.87 4.08
CA ILE A 801 42.10 14.54 2.67
C ILE A 801 42.42 15.76 1.79
N ASP A 802 42.65 16.95 2.35
CA ASP A 802 43.07 18.18 1.65
C ASP A 802 42.09 18.60 0.52
N ILE A 803 40.85 18.92 0.92
CA ILE A 803 39.78 19.46 0.06
C ILE A 803 39.47 20.91 0.48
N SER A 804 39.09 21.75 -0.48
CA SER A 804 38.78 23.16 -0.19
C SER A 804 37.49 23.29 0.63
N THR A 805 37.43 24.31 1.51
CA THR A 805 36.24 24.59 2.34
C THR A 805 34.99 24.87 1.51
N GLU A 806 35.15 25.43 0.31
CA GLU A 806 34.05 25.73 -0.62
C GLU A 806 33.43 24.45 -1.23
N GLU A 807 34.25 23.44 -1.55
CA GLU A 807 33.79 22.16 -2.09
C GLU A 807 32.98 21.37 -1.06
N ILE A 808 33.43 21.31 0.20
CA ILE A 808 32.71 20.61 1.26
C ILE A 808 31.40 21.32 1.68
N GLU A 809 31.38 22.67 1.70
CA GLU A 809 30.16 23.43 1.96
C GLU A 809 29.07 23.17 0.92
N ASN A 810 29.46 23.03 -0.36
CA ASN A 810 28.52 22.69 -1.43
C ASN A 810 27.98 21.27 -1.29
N LEU A 811 28.81 20.33 -0.84
CA LEU A 811 28.45 18.93 -0.63
C LEU A 811 27.50 18.76 0.58
N ILE A 812 27.74 19.49 1.67
CA ILE A 812 26.83 19.53 2.83
C ILE A 812 25.48 20.17 2.45
N LYS A 813 25.49 21.27 1.68
CA LYS A 813 24.24 21.86 1.13
C LYS A 813 23.47 20.86 0.25
N LEU A 814 24.18 20.03 -0.52
CA LEU A 814 23.55 18.96 -1.30
C LEU A 814 22.91 17.90 -0.39
N GLY A 815 23.56 17.53 0.72
CA GLY A 815 23.00 16.65 1.75
C GLY A 815 21.67 17.15 2.30
N HIS A 816 21.64 18.38 2.83
CA HIS A 816 20.40 18.99 3.30
C HIS A 816 19.34 19.07 2.22
N LYS A 817 19.71 19.44 0.98
CA LYS A 817 18.76 19.50 -0.13
C LYS A 817 18.18 18.14 -0.49
N ARG A 818 18.96 17.05 -0.42
CA ARG A 818 18.48 15.68 -0.64
C ARG A 818 17.46 15.29 0.43
N ILE A 819 17.71 15.63 1.69
CA ILE A 819 16.76 15.40 2.79
C ILE A 819 15.53 16.28 2.66
N GLU A 820 15.67 17.54 2.26
CA GLU A 820 14.54 18.43 1.99
C GLU A 820 13.71 17.94 0.80
N GLN A 821 14.34 17.45 -0.27
CA GLN A 821 13.64 16.85 -1.41
C GLN A 821 12.95 15.54 -1.03
N PHE A 822 13.61 14.70 -0.22
CA PHE A 822 13.00 13.49 0.32
C PHE A 822 11.78 13.83 1.18
N ARG A 823 11.92 14.77 2.12
CA ARG A 823 10.79 15.29 2.91
C ARG A 823 9.72 15.90 2.03
N ALA A 824 10.09 16.67 1.00
CA ALA A 824 9.14 17.28 0.06
C ALA A 824 8.41 16.26 -0.82
N ASN A 825 9.03 15.12 -1.11
CA ASN A 825 8.43 14.00 -1.82
C ASN A 825 7.60 13.09 -0.89
N GLN A 826 7.73 13.21 0.43
CA GLN A 826 6.78 12.65 1.39
C GLN A 826 5.65 13.63 1.75
N LEU A 827 5.85 14.92 1.43
CA LEU A 827 4.87 16.02 1.51
C LEU A 827 4.11 16.22 0.19
N ARG A 828 4.26 15.28 -0.73
CA ARG A 828 3.59 15.17 -2.03
C ARG A 828 3.12 13.75 -2.14
#